data_AF-A0A8H3XPH0-F1
#
_entry.id   AF-A0A8H3XPH0-F1
#
_cell.length_a   1.000
_cell.length_b   1.000
_cell.length_c   1.000
_cell.angle_alpha   90.00
_cell.angle_beta   90.00
_cell.angle_gamma   90.00
#
_symmetry.space_group_name_H-M   'P 1'
#
loop_
_entity.id
_entity.type
_entity.pdbx_description
1 polymer ?
#
loop_
_entity_poly.entity_id
_entity_poly.type
_entity_poly.pdbx_seq_one_letter_code
_entity_poly.pdbx_strand_id
1 'polypeptide(L)'
;MTMLDKIDIPRLAAAAVALYAFYRAFQSFVRLSHVPGPFIAKFTNLQRVWWVKSGRAHEYHRQMHERYGKLVRFGPNMVSISDPGAMSIVYPNRPGFQKSDFYRTQRPYSPKSGVLPAVFNTQDETLHRQLRKPIASLYSMTSIVGSEPLVDQTLEILFRQLDLRFGATGRSLDLAEWLQFFAFDVMGMLSFSKRHGFLEQGRDVRGILGGIWAFMKTVAPVGQIPWFDPVWNKNPIIALFKQTTGLAVLGVVDRFVAERQMSSSQHGAEGKREKRDMLSKFLEIQAKDPKIPAWAPKAWTFSNMLAGSDTTATALTAVMYNLLNCRTSMDTLARELSNAQRKGRLSRPYPSWHEVRELPYLDACIMEALRLHPPFCLPFERVVPEGGVTVCGTYLAAGTVVGMSPYIVNRDRDTYGDDADEWRPERWLNLGEGDRRRLENGILTFGSGRRTCLGRNLAIFEMKKLLPALLMRYEITAVEPLQLKLENSWLFKQWDLHVHVRLNEALQPPPLDVPSSTSTALVRVIDPGTTLDLKPGLFWQPALNGLDKLTVPMYCFLISSGERHILFDLGVRADWENLAPAAAALIRNTTTVYNSRNIADILDTTPIPESSIRTTNIEAIIWSHDHFDHIGDPSTFPPSTNLVVGPGVRDAWPGYPSNPTSRVLDSDIEGRLLREISFGQTPLKVGPFDAFDYFGDGSFYLLNAPGHSIGHMCGLARVTTSPDTFVFMGADACHHPGVLRPTKYRPLPPGQRSPPGLSPCAACPLTWDESLFKVSPVLASDHARALETVEKIKELDASDDVFVILSHDYTLRGRIRFFPDTINDWQEMGYGSSTRWLFCKDLAAL
;
A
#
# COMPACT_ATOMS: atom_id res chain seq x y z
N MET A 1 20.86 -70.54 52.10
CA MET A 1 20.66 -69.88 50.79
C MET A 1 19.19 -69.92 50.46
N THR A 2 18.48 -68.86 50.78
CA THR A 2 17.02 -68.74 50.66
C THR A 2 16.64 -68.34 49.23
N MET A 3 15.46 -68.78 48.75
CA MET A 3 14.90 -68.54 47.41
C MET A 3 14.83 -67.06 46.96
N LEU A 4 15.17 -66.11 47.84
CA LEU A 4 15.16 -64.67 47.57
C LEU A 4 16.35 -64.19 46.71
N ASP A 5 17.46 -64.94 46.64
CA ASP A 5 18.65 -64.57 45.84
C ASP A 5 18.46 -64.74 44.32
N LYS A 6 17.31 -65.26 43.86
CA LYS A 6 16.98 -65.42 42.43
C LYS A 6 15.95 -64.43 41.90
N ILE A 7 15.46 -63.50 42.74
CA ILE A 7 14.56 -62.45 42.27
C ILE A 7 15.41 -61.37 41.60
N ASP A 8 15.43 -61.39 40.28
CA ASP A 8 16.04 -60.33 39.46
C ASP A 8 15.15 -59.07 39.56
N ILE A 9 15.33 -58.32 40.66
CA ILE A 9 14.61 -57.08 40.98
C ILE A 9 14.60 -56.11 39.78
N PRO A 10 15.70 -55.91 39.03
CA PRO A 10 15.70 -55.15 37.78
C PRO A 10 14.67 -55.63 36.74
N ARG A 11 14.52 -56.94 36.53
CA ARG A 11 13.54 -57.49 35.56
C ARG A 11 12.11 -57.30 36.04
N LEU A 12 11.83 -57.50 37.33
CA LEU A 12 10.49 -57.25 37.88
C LEU A 12 10.12 -55.78 37.81
N ALA A 13 11.05 -54.88 38.12
CA ALA A 13 10.85 -53.44 37.98
C ALA A 13 10.60 -53.05 36.52
N ALA A 14 11.38 -53.58 35.57
CA ALA A 14 11.18 -53.35 34.13
C ALA A 14 9.82 -53.86 33.64
N ALA A 15 9.40 -55.06 34.08
CA ALA A 15 8.09 -55.62 33.76
C ALA A 15 6.94 -54.78 34.33
N ALA A 16 7.05 -54.32 35.58
CA ALA A 16 6.06 -53.46 36.21
C ALA A 16 5.93 -52.10 35.49
N VAL A 17 7.06 -51.50 35.11
CA VAL A 17 7.08 -50.26 34.31
C VAL A 17 6.45 -50.48 32.93
N ALA A 18 6.77 -51.58 32.25
CA ALA A 18 6.18 -51.92 30.96
C ALA A 18 4.66 -52.15 31.05
N LEU A 19 4.20 -52.88 32.08
CA LEU A 19 2.78 -53.11 32.32
C LEU A 19 2.04 -51.82 32.65
N TYR A 20 2.62 -50.96 33.48
CA TYR A 20 2.05 -49.64 33.79
C TYR A 20 1.99 -48.74 32.55
N ALA A 21 3.05 -48.72 31.73
CA ALA A 21 3.07 -47.98 30.47
C ALA A 21 2.01 -48.50 29.49
N PHE A 22 1.87 -49.82 29.36
CA PHE A 22 0.82 -50.45 28.55
C PHE A 22 -0.58 -50.09 29.05
N TYR A 23 -0.83 -50.21 30.35
CA TYR A 23 -2.10 -49.84 30.98
C TYR A 23 -2.46 -48.37 30.70
N ARG A 24 -1.51 -47.45 30.87
CA ARG A 24 -1.70 -46.02 30.60
C ARG A 24 -1.96 -45.76 29.11
N ALA A 25 -1.25 -46.44 28.21
CA ALA A 25 -1.46 -46.33 26.77
C ALA A 25 -2.85 -46.87 26.37
N PHE A 26 -3.26 -48.01 26.92
CA PHE A 26 -4.58 -48.62 26.68
C PHE A 26 -5.72 -47.74 27.20
N GLN A 27 -5.61 -47.21 28.43
CA GLN A 27 -6.58 -46.25 28.96
C GLN A 27 -6.71 -45.01 28.07
N SER A 28 -5.58 -44.43 27.64
CA SER A 28 -5.57 -43.28 26.74
C SER A 28 -6.16 -43.61 25.37
N PHE A 29 -5.94 -44.83 24.87
CA PHE A 29 -6.51 -45.31 23.62
C PHE A 29 -8.03 -45.38 23.70
N VAL A 30 -8.57 -46.11 24.69
CA VAL A 30 -10.02 -46.30 24.90
C VAL A 30 -10.73 -44.97 25.06
N ARG A 31 -10.18 -44.06 25.88
CA ARG A 31 -10.77 -42.75 26.20
C ARG A 31 -11.00 -41.84 24.99
N LEU A 32 -10.17 -41.96 23.96
CA LEU A 32 -10.21 -41.11 22.76
C LEU A 32 -10.36 -41.96 21.48
N SER A 33 -10.90 -43.18 21.62
CA SER A 33 -11.05 -44.13 20.50
C SER A 33 -12.07 -43.65 19.47
N HIS A 34 -13.06 -42.87 19.92
CA HIS A 34 -14.11 -42.23 19.12
C HIS A 34 -13.63 -40.99 18.36
N VAL A 35 -12.49 -40.40 18.73
CA VAL A 35 -11.94 -39.22 18.04
C VAL A 35 -11.15 -39.68 16.81
N PRO A 36 -11.49 -39.20 15.59
CA PRO A 36 -10.80 -39.61 14.37
C PRO A 36 -9.37 -39.05 14.33
N GLY A 37 -8.48 -39.71 13.59
CA GLY A 37 -7.10 -39.24 13.41
C GLY A 37 -6.16 -40.36 12.94
N PRO A 38 -4.90 -40.03 12.64
CA PRO A 38 -3.91 -40.98 12.17
C PRO A 38 -3.73 -42.16 13.13
N PHE A 39 -3.49 -43.35 12.58
CA PHE A 39 -3.32 -44.56 13.38
C PHE A 39 -2.15 -44.44 14.38
N ILE A 40 -1.00 -43.94 13.94
CA ILE A 40 0.20 -43.78 14.78
C ILE A 40 -0.04 -42.79 15.93
N ALA A 41 -0.78 -41.71 15.68
CA ALA A 41 -1.13 -40.70 16.67
C ALA A 41 -1.93 -41.27 17.86
N LYS A 42 -2.62 -42.42 17.70
CA LYS A 42 -3.34 -43.06 18.79
C LYS A 42 -2.42 -43.63 19.87
N PHE A 43 -1.17 -43.95 19.53
CA PHE A 43 -0.23 -44.67 20.40
C PHE A 43 0.98 -43.85 20.82
N THR A 44 1.42 -42.88 19.99
CA THR A 44 2.64 -42.11 20.29
C THR A 44 2.59 -40.66 19.83
N ASN A 45 3.34 -39.78 20.53
CA ASN A 45 3.59 -38.40 20.11
C ASN A 45 4.79 -38.29 19.13
N LEU A 46 5.47 -39.38 18.78
CA LEU A 46 6.63 -39.34 17.86
C LEU A 46 6.28 -38.75 16.50
N GLN A 47 5.06 -39.01 16.00
CA GLN A 47 4.55 -38.41 14.76
C GLN A 47 4.51 -36.87 14.86
N ARG A 48 4.06 -36.33 15.99
CA ARG A 48 4.03 -34.87 16.23
C ARG A 48 5.43 -34.28 16.31
N VAL A 49 6.35 -34.98 16.98
CA VAL A 49 7.78 -34.58 17.04
C VAL A 49 8.36 -34.50 15.63
N TRP A 50 8.07 -35.51 14.78
CA TRP A 50 8.52 -35.54 13.40
C TRP A 50 7.92 -34.40 12.56
N TRP A 51 6.60 -34.15 12.67
CA TRP A 51 5.95 -33.02 11.99
C TRP A 51 6.62 -31.69 12.32
N VAL A 52 6.92 -31.42 13.59
CA VAL A 52 7.60 -30.17 14.00
C VAL A 52 9.05 -30.14 13.51
N LYS A 53 9.80 -31.25 13.64
CA LYS A 53 11.20 -31.32 13.16
C LYS A 53 11.35 -31.12 11.65
N SER A 54 10.32 -31.43 10.88
CA SER A 54 10.31 -31.20 9.43
C SER A 54 10.23 -29.73 9.03
N GLY A 55 9.87 -28.82 9.96
CA GLY A 55 9.57 -27.42 9.65
C GLY A 55 8.21 -27.20 8.98
N ARG A 56 7.46 -28.26 8.66
CA ARG A 56 6.22 -28.22 7.86
C ARG A 56 4.98 -28.67 8.64
N ALA A 57 5.01 -28.58 9.97
CA ALA A 57 3.91 -29.04 10.84
C ALA A 57 2.54 -28.47 10.47
N HIS A 58 2.50 -27.21 10.03
CA HIS A 58 1.26 -26.52 9.64
C HIS A 58 0.57 -27.18 8.43
N GLU A 59 1.35 -27.65 7.45
CA GLU A 59 0.84 -28.38 6.29
C GLU A 59 0.31 -29.76 6.68
N TYR A 60 1.04 -30.50 7.53
CA TYR A 60 0.56 -31.78 8.04
C TYR A 60 -0.75 -31.62 8.84
N HIS A 61 -0.82 -30.61 9.72
CA HIS A 61 -2.04 -30.33 10.49
C HIS A 61 -3.22 -30.03 9.56
N ARG A 62 -3.00 -29.26 8.49
CA ARG A 62 -4.00 -28.97 7.45
C ARG A 62 -4.48 -30.24 6.77
N GLN A 63 -3.58 -31.07 6.26
CA GLN A 63 -3.93 -32.35 5.63
C GLN A 63 -4.73 -33.27 6.58
N MET A 64 -4.40 -33.25 7.87
CA MET A 64 -5.15 -34.05 8.85
C MET A 64 -6.57 -33.51 9.07
N HIS A 65 -6.75 -32.19 9.13
CA HIS A 65 -8.07 -31.59 9.25
C HIS A 65 -8.92 -31.73 7.97
N GLU A 66 -8.29 -31.64 6.79
CA GLU A 66 -8.95 -31.93 5.50
C GLU A 66 -9.44 -33.39 5.42
N ARG A 67 -8.65 -34.34 5.96
CA ARG A 67 -9.00 -35.77 5.92
C ARG A 67 -9.99 -36.22 7.00
N TYR A 68 -9.86 -35.72 8.23
CA TYR A 68 -10.58 -36.23 9.40
C TYR A 68 -11.63 -35.24 9.95
N GLY A 69 -11.70 -34.02 9.43
CA GLY A 69 -12.68 -33.01 9.81
C GLY A 69 -12.22 -32.05 10.92
N LYS A 70 -13.18 -31.41 11.60
CA LYS A 70 -12.93 -30.30 12.54
C LYS A 70 -12.27 -30.70 13.86
N LEU A 71 -12.32 -31.98 14.23
CA LEU A 71 -11.80 -32.53 15.48
C LEU A 71 -10.90 -33.73 15.19
N VAL A 72 -9.59 -33.63 15.47
CA VAL A 72 -8.62 -34.66 15.05
C VAL A 72 -7.65 -35.03 16.17
N ARG A 73 -7.46 -36.31 16.44
CA ARG A 73 -6.49 -36.84 17.39
C ARG A 73 -5.08 -36.80 16.81
N PHE A 74 -4.25 -35.87 17.27
CA PHE A 74 -2.84 -35.74 16.86
C PHE A 74 -1.87 -36.52 17.75
N GLY A 75 -2.28 -36.88 18.97
CA GLY A 75 -1.48 -37.69 19.86
C GLY A 75 -2.32 -38.55 20.80
N PRO A 76 -1.70 -39.41 21.62
CA PRO A 76 -2.43 -40.35 22.48
C PRO A 76 -3.40 -39.65 23.41
N ASN A 77 -3.05 -38.42 23.82
CA ASN A 77 -3.86 -37.57 24.68
C ASN A 77 -4.02 -36.13 24.14
N MET A 78 -3.83 -35.91 22.84
CA MET A 78 -3.92 -34.56 22.25
C MET A 78 -4.88 -34.55 21.07
N VAL A 79 -5.86 -33.65 21.14
CA VAL A 79 -6.88 -33.41 20.12
C VAL A 79 -6.72 -31.99 19.56
N SER A 80 -6.54 -31.89 18.25
CA SER A 80 -6.54 -30.64 17.49
C SER A 80 -7.94 -30.29 17.04
N ILE A 81 -8.27 -29.00 17.08
CA ILE A 81 -9.59 -28.46 16.79
C ILE A 81 -9.41 -27.32 15.79
N SER A 82 -10.17 -27.33 14.69
CA SER A 82 -10.08 -26.29 13.64
C SER A 82 -11.28 -25.34 13.61
N ASP A 83 -12.38 -25.66 14.31
CA ASP A 83 -13.62 -24.89 14.30
C ASP A 83 -13.51 -23.57 15.08
N PRO A 84 -13.60 -22.38 14.44
CA PRO A 84 -13.56 -21.10 15.15
C PRO A 84 -14.66 -20.97 16.23
N GLY A 85 -15.81 -21.62 16.05
CA GLY A 85 -16.88 -21.64 17.05
C GLY A 85 -16.47 -22.27 18.39
N ALA A 86 -15.43 -23.11 18.41
CA ALA A 86 -14.89 -23.71 19.62
C ALA A 86 -13.97 -22.77 20.43
N MET A 87 -13.57 -21.62 19.89
CA MET A 87 -12.61 -20.72 20.55
C MET A 87 -13.09 -20.24 21.92
N SER A 88 -14.37 -19.89 22.05
CA SER A 88 -14.96 -19.42 23.31
C SER A 88 -15.04 -20.52 24.37
N ILE A 89 -15.09 -21.79 23.94
CA ILE A 89 -15.13 -22.97 24.82
C ILE A 89 -13.71 -23.32 25.31
N VAL A 90 -12.74 -23.39 24.39
CA VAL A 90 -11.37 -23.84 24.66
C VAL A 90 -10.50 -22.72 25.26
N TYR A 91 -10.79 -21.47 24.91
CA TYR A 91 -10.08 -20.27 25.39
C TYR A 91 -11.03 -19.27 26.07
N PRO A 92 -11.71 -19.66 27.15
CA PRO A 92 -12.75 -18.82 27.73
C PRO A 92 -12.17 -17.62 28.52
N ASN A 93 -13.06 -16.66 28.79
CA ASN A 93 -12.78 -15.55 29.71
C ASN A 93 -12.84 -15.94 31.20
N ARG A 94 -13.29 -17.16 31.52
CA ARG A 94 -13.34 -17.72 32.89
C ARG A 94 -12.09 -18.58 33.21
N PRO A 95 -11.72 -18.75 34.48
CA PRO A 95 -10.70 -19.73 34.90
C PRO A 95 -11.09 -21.17 34.58
N GLY A 96 -10.08 -22.05 34.48
CA GLY A 96 -10.27 -23.52 34.48
C GLY A 96 -9.59 -24.25 33.32
N PHE A 97 -9.30 -23.57 32.21
CA PHE A 97 -8.57 -24.17 31.09
C PHE A 97 -7.07 -23.84 31.21
N GLN A 98 -6.35 -24.68 31.96
CA GLN A 98 -4.92 -24.52 32.18
C GLN A 98 -4.13 -24.78 30.88
N LYS A 99 -3.01 -24.07 30.69
CA LYS A 99 -2.04 -24.37 29.62
C LYS A 99 -1.41 -25.76 29.83
N SER A 100 -1.23 -26.53 28.75
CA SER A 100 -0.59 -27.85 28.82
C SER A 100 0.91 -27.77 29.15
N ASP A 101 1.53 -28.92 29.39
CA ASP A 101 2.97 -29.03 29.65
C ASP A 101 3.85 -28.64 28.46
N PHE A 102 3.28 -28.46 27.26
CA PHE A 102 3.96 -27.86 26.12
C PHE A 102 4.62 -26.52 26.51
N TYR A 103 3.93 -25.69 27.32
CA TYR A 103 4.47 -24.40 27.73
C TYR A 103 5.54 -24.50 28.82
N ARG A 104 5.58 -25.61 29.57
CA ARG A 104 6.62 -25.85 30.58
C ARG A 104 7.99 -25.94 29.92
N THR A 105 8.10 -26.55 28.75
CA THR A 105 9.37 -26.72 28.02
C THR A 105 9.96 -25.39 27.55
N GLN A 106 9.12 -24.37 27.37
CA GLN A 106 9.51 -23.02 26.95
C GLN A 106 10.02 -22.13 28.08
N ARG A 107 9.99 -22.60 29.34
CA ARG A 107 10.55 -21.82 30.46
C ARG A 107 12.07 -21.91 30.40
N PRO A 108 12.78 -20.79 30.26
CA PRO A 108 14.23 -20.81 30.22
C PRO A 108 14.79 -21.28 31.58
N TYR A 109 15.90 -22.00 31.53
CA TYR A 109 16.55 -22.58 32.70
C TYR A 109 18.01 -22.13 32.79
N SER A 110 18.40 -21.65 33.97
CA SER A 110 19.78 -21.34 34.32
C SER A 110 20.19 -22.19 35.53
N PRO A 111 21.36 -22.85 35.51
CA PRO A 111 21.86 -23.60 36.67
C PRO A 111 21.98 -22.74 37.95
N LYS A 112 22.24 -21.43 37.81
CA LYS A 112 22.43 -20.51 38.95
C LYS A 112 21.12 -19.97 39.54
N SER A 113 20.09 -19.77 38.72
CA SER A 113 18.86 -19.07 39.11
C SER A 113 17.58 -19.89 38.89
N GLY A 114 17.71 -21.15 38.49
CA GLY A 114 16.59 -22.05 38.24
C GLY A 114 15.76 -21.67 37.00
N VAL A 115 14.50 -22.08 37.03
CA VAL A 115 13.52 -21.85 35.96
C VAL A 115 12.87 -20.47 36.14
N LEU A 116 12.84 -19.65 35.08
CA LEU A 116 12.17 -18.34 35.11
C LEU A 116 10.78 -18.42 34.44
N PRO A 117 9.67 -18.38 35.19
CA PRO A 117 8.34 -18.34 34.60
C PRO A 117 8.06 -16.95 34.02
N ALA A 118 7.44 -16.91 32.85
CA ALA A 118 7.08 -15.71 32.13
C ALA A 118 5.57 -15.64 31.90
N VAL A 119 5.05 -14.44 31.57
CA VAL A 119 3.61 -14.21 31.35
C VAL A 119 3.04 -15.17 30.29
N PHE A 120 3.80 -15.45 29.23
CA PHE A 120 3.32 -16.28 28.13
C PHE A 120 3.40 -17.79 28.39
N ASN A 121 4.28 -18.29 29.27
CA ASN A 121 4.54 -19.73 29.44
C ASN A 121 4.15 -20.30 30.82
N THR A 122 3.74 -19.44 31.76
CA THR A 122 3.25 -19.90 33.06
C THR A 122 1.88 -20.58 32.92
N GLN A 123 1.79 -21.79 33.47
CA GLN A 123 0.55 -22.58 33.48
C GLN A 123 -0.35 -22.17 34.65
N ASP A 124 0.25 -21.81 35.78
CA ASP A 124 -0.46 -21.33 36.98
C ASP A 124 -1.23 -20.04 36.66
N GLU A 125 -2.54 -20.08 36.86
CA GLU A 125 -3.43 -18.95 36.60
C GLU A 125 -3.30 -17.82 37.62
N THR A 126 -2.98 -18.15 38.86
CA THR A 126 -2.76 -17.19 39.95
C THR A 126 -1.47 -16.42 39.68
N LEU A 127 -0.38 -17.14 39.41
CA LEU A 127 0.89 -16.52 39.04
C LEU A 127 0.76 -15.72 37.74
N HIS A 128 0.04 -16.23 36.73
CA HIS A 128 -0.22 -15.46 35.51
C HIS A 128 -0.92 -14.13 35.81
N ARG A 129 -1.96 -14.15 36.65
CA ARG A 129 -2.69 -12.95 37.04
C ARG A 129 -1.77 -11.97 37.77
N GLN A 130 -0.95 -12.46 38.69
CA GLN A 130 0.02 -11.70 39.46
C GLN A 130 1.08 -11.04 38.57
N LEU A 131 1.54 -11.72 37.52
CA LEU A 131 2.52 -11.19 36.58
C LEU A 131 1.91 -10.26 35.52
N ARG A 132 0.69 -10.54 35.03
CA ARG A 132 0.09 -9.80 33.90
C ARG A 132 -0.62 -8.54 34.34
N LYS A 133 -1.44 -8.60 35.39
CA LYS A 133 -2.32 -7.49 35.81
C LYS A 133 -1.54 -6.18 36.06
N PRO A 134 -0.38 -6.19 36.75
CA PRO A 134 0.33 -4.95 37.08
C PRO A 134 0.85 -4.19 35.86
N ILE A 135 1.22 -4.89 34.79
CA ILE A 135 1.84 -4.30 33.60
C ILE A 135 0.86 -4.10 32.44
N ALA A 136 -0.40 -4.55 32.57
CA ALA A 136 -1.34 -4.57 31.46
C ALA A 136 -1.64 -3.18 30.87
N SER A 137 -1.71 -2.15 31.72
CA SER A 137 -1.93 -0.77 31.29
C SER A 137 -0.82 -0.24 30.39
N LEU A 138 0.42 -0.72 30.55
CA LEU A 138 1.56 -0.29 29.73
C LEU A 138 1.44 -0.70 28.25
N TYR A 139 0.59 -1.69 27.95
CA TYR A 139 0.30 -2.17 26.59
C TYR A 139 -1.08 -1.71 26.07
N SER A 140 -1.74 -0.79 26.80
CA SER A 140 -2.91 -0.09 26.27
C SER A 140 -2.48 0.79 25.08
N MET A 141 -3.39 0.99 24.12
CA MET A 141 -3.09 1.84 22.96
C MET A 141 -2.65 3.25 23.40
N THR A 142 -3.31 3.83 24.40
CA THR A 142 -2.95 5.14 24.97
C THR A 142 -1.51 5.19 25.48
N SER A 143 -1.02 4.14 26.15
CA SER A 143 0.36 4.11 26.65
C SER A 143 1.40 3.91 25.53
N ILE A 144 1.03 3.13 24.51
CA ILE A 144 1.91 2.85 23.35
C ILE A 144 2.09 4.10 22.50
N VAL A 145 1.01 4.84 22.22
CA VAL A 145 1.06 6.10 21.46
C VAL A 145 1.97 7.12 22.15
N GLY A 146 2.02 7.15 23.49
CA GLY A 146 2.98 7.98 24.22
C GLY A 146 4.46 7.63 23.99
N SER A 147 4.76 6.49 23.35
CA SER A 147 6.11 6.04 22.99
C SER A 147 6.42 6.24 21.49
N GLU A 148 5.52 6.86 20.74
CA GLU A 148 5.65 7.12 19.30
C GLU A 148 6.98 7.77 18.88
N PRO A 149 7.52 8.79 19.59
CA PRO A 149 8.79 9.40 19.22
C PRO A 149 9.96 8.42 19.19
N LEU A 150 9.92 7.34 19.99
CA LEU A 150 10.95 6.31 20.01
C LEU A 150 10.90 5.42 18.75
N VAL A 151 9.70 5.20 18.22
CA VAL A 151 9.49 4.47 16.97
C VAL A 151 9.89 5.33 15.79
N ASP A 152 9.55 6.62 15.79
CA ASP A 152 9.96 7.58 14.77
C ASP A 152 11.49 7.69 14.66
N GLN A 153 12.20 7.75 15.80
CA GLN A 153 13.67 7.70 15.83
C GLN A 153 14.24 6.39 15.25
N THR A 154 13.49 5.30 15.28
CA THR A 154 13.92 4.02 14.70
C THR A 154 13.63 3.97 13.21
N LEU A 155 12.51 4.54 12.76
CA LEU A 155 12.17 4.74 11.34
C LEU A 155 13.21 5.62 10.64
N GLU A 156 13.63 6.70 11.28
CA GLU A 156 14.68 7.60 10.76
C GLU A 156 15.97 6.82 10.46
N ILE A 157 16.41 5.95 11.37
CA ILE A 157 17.61 5.13 11.17
C ILE A 157 17.40 4.09 10.08
N LEU A 158 16.24 3.42 10.05
CA LEU A 158 15.92 2.46 8.99
C LEU A 158 16.05 3.14 7.62
N PHE A 159 15.38 4.28 7.43
CA PHE A 159 15.39 4.99 6.15
C PHE A 159 16.78 5.51 5.79
N ARG A 160 17.50 6.09 6.76
CA ARG A 160 18.90 6.49 6.55
C ARG A 160 19.75 5.32 6.06
N GLN A 161 19.60 4.13 6.64
CA GLN A 161 20.38 2.95 6.24
C GLN A 161 19.93 2.40 4.88
N LEU A 162 18.63 2.43 4.59
CA LEU A 162 18.11 2.03 3.27
C LEU A 162 18.62 2.97 2.17
N ASP A 163 18.59 4.28 2.41
CA ASP A 163 19.09 5.31 1.50
C ASP A 163 20.59 5.13 1.23
N LEU A 164 21.39 5.04 2.31
CA LEU A 164 22.85 4.94 2.21
C LEU A 164 23.33 3.66 1.51
N ARG A 165 22.60 2.55 1.68
CA ARG A 165 23.07 1.22 1.22
C ARG A 165 22.45 0.79 -0.10
N PHE A 166 21.20 1.16 -0.35
CA PHE A 166 20.40 0.59 -1.44
C PHE A 166 19.76 1.64 -2.36
N GLY A 167 19.42 2.82 -1.85
CA GLY A 167 18.63 3.83 -2.58
C GLY A 167 19.22 4.31 -3.91
N ALA A 168 20.55 4.36 -4.04
CA ALA A 168 21.25 4.79 -5.27
C ALA A 168 22.10 3.69 -5.92
N THR A 169 22.18 2.49 -5.32
CA THR A 169 23.16 1.48 -5.71
C THR A 169 22.59 0.37 -6.60
N GLY A 170 21.26 0.29 -6.74
CA GLY A 170 20.56 -0.78 -7.45
C GLY A 170 20.64 -2.15 -6.77
N ARG A 171 21.30 -2.24 -5.60
CA ARG A 171 21.48 -3.49 -4.86
C ARG A 171 20.17 -3.94 -4.24
N SER A 172 19.87 -5.23 -4.33
CA SER A 172 18.75 -5.83 -3.61
C SER A 172 19.07 -6.00 -2.13
N LEU A 173 18.04 -6.02 -1.28
CA LEU A 173 18.13 -6.37 0.15
C LEU A 173 17.11 -7.46 0.50
N ASP A 174 17.39 -8.26 1.54
CA ASP A 174 16.39 -9.15 2.14
C ASP A 174 15.48 -8.31 3.05
N LEU A 175 14.31 -7.94 2.55
CA LEU A 175 13.36 -7.10 3.26
C LEU A 175 12.89 -7.75 4.57
N ALA A 176 12.73 -9.08 4.60
CA ALA A 176 12.29 -9.77 5.82
C ALA A 176 13.31 -9.57 6.96
N GLU A 177 14.60 -9.63 6.64
CA GLU A 177 15.68 -9.42 7.61
C GLU A 177 15.72 -7.97 8.11
N TRP A 178 15.55 -6.99 7.22
CA TRP A 178 15.50 -5.57 7.60
C TRP A 178 14.27 -5.22 8.45
N LEU A 179 13.12 -5.81 8.15
CA LEU A 179 11.91 -5.69 8.99
C LEU A 179 12.12 -6.33 10.38
N GLN A 180 12.90 -7.42 10.45
CA GLN A 180 13.31 -8.03 11.71
C GLN A 180 14.24 -7.11 12.50
N PHE A 181 15.27 -6.54 11.86
CA PHE A 181 16.16 -5.56 12.49
C PHE A 181 15.41 -4.37 13.06
N PHE A 182 14.45 -3.83 12.29
CA PHE A 182 13.58 -2.74 12.75
C PHE A 182 12.79 -3.14 14.01
N ALA A 183 12.09 -4.28 14.00
CA ALA A 183 11.29 -4.73 15.14
C ALA A 183 12.14 -5.01 16.40
N PHE A 184 13.39 -5.45 16.24
CA PHE A 184 14.32 -5.61 17.37
C PHE A 184 14.79 -4.27 17.92
N ASP A 185 15.16 -3.31 17.07
CA ASP A 185 15.60 -1.99 17.54
C ASP A 185 14.45 -1.18 18.16
N VAL A 186 13.21 -1.30 17.65
CA VAL A 186 12.02 -0.72 18.30
C VAL A 186 11.83 -1.30 19.69
N MET A 187 11.86 -2.62 19.86
CA MET A 187 11.73 -3.24 21.17
C MET A 187 12.86 -2.87 22.13
N GLY A 188 14.08 -2.67 21.61
CA GLY A 188 15.20 -2.13 22.37
C GLY A 188 14.95 -0.71 22.88
N MET A 189 14.45 0.16 22.00
CA MET A 189 14.06 1.52 22.36
C MET A 189 12.93 1.56 23.39
N LEU A 190 11.87 0.77 23.23
CA LEU A 190 10.75 0.73 24.17
C LEU A 190 11.13 0.13 25.53
N SER A 191 12.01 -0.88 25.54
CA SER A 191 12.37 -1.60 26.76
C SER A 191 13.50 -0.93 27.53
N PHE A 192 14.46 -0.31 26.84
CA PHE A 192 15.71 0.18 27.44
C PHE A 192 16.09 1.62 27.05
N SER A 193 15.26 2.32 26.25
CA SER A 193 15.57 3.63 25.67
C SER A 193 16.88 3.65 24.86
N LYS A 194 17.22 2.51 24.24
CA LYS A 194 18.47 2.32 23.49
C LYS A 194 18.27 1.32 22.35
N ARG A 195 18.63 1.69 21.13
CA ARG A 195 18.72 0.78 19.98
C ARG A 195 19.81 -0.27 20.20
N HIS A 196 19.62 -1.47 19.69
CA HIS A 196 20.59 -2.55 19.78
C HIS A 196 21.65 -2.48 18.68
N GLY A 197 21.38 -1.71 17.62
CA GLY A 197 22.31 -1.44 16.53
C GLY A 197 22.13 -2.37 15.34
N PHE A 198 20.99 -3.07 15.23
CA PHE A 198 20.73 -4.00 14.13
C PHE A 198 20.66 -3.25 12.81
N LEU A 199 19.91 -2.14 12.78
CA LEU A 199 19.77 -1.31 11.58
C LEU A 199 21.11 -0.68 11.17
N GLU A 200 21.86 -0.08 12.12
CA GLU A 200 23.13 0.55 11.83
C GLU A 200 24.17 -0.43 11.28
N GLN A 201 24.19 -1.68 11.76
CA GLN A 201 25.14 -2.70 11.30
C GLN A 201 24.63 -3.48 10.08
N GLY A 202 23.31 -3.59 9.89
CA GLY A 202 22.68 -4.40 8.84
C GLY A 202 22.98 -5.88 8.97
N ARG A 203 23.02 -6.42 10.21
CA ARG A 203 23.30 -7.84 10.51
C ARG A 203 22.77 -8.23 11.88
N ASP A 204 22.69 -9.54 12.15
CA ASP A 204 22.40 -10.07 13.49
C ASP A 204 23.47 -9.64 14.51
N VAL A 205 23.12 -8.67 15.35
CA VAL A 205 24.03 -8.13 16.36
C VAL A 205 24.18 -9.14 17.50
N ARG A 206 25.43 -9.58 17.73
CA ARG A 206 25.79 -10.49 18.82
C ARG A 206 25.11 -11.87 18.74
N GLY A 207 24.58 -12.26 17.58
CA GLY A 207 23.95 -13.57 17.35
C GLY A 207 22.61 -13.78 18.07
N ILE A 208 21.87 -12.69 18.33
CA ILE A 208 20.62 -12.73 19.10
C ILE A 208 19.53 -13.46 18.31
N LEU A 209 19.36 -13.13 17.02
CA LEU A 209 18.34 -13.74 16.16
C LEU A 209 18.60 -15.23 15.99
N GLY A 210 19.86 -15.60 15.73
CA GLY A 210 20.29 -16.99 15.67
C GLY A 210 20.04 -17.76 16.97
N GLY A 211 20.29 -17.12 18.12
CA GLY A 211 20.05 -17.70 19.44
C GLY A 211 18.56 -17.95 19.74
N ILE A 212 17.68 -17.00 19.39
CA ILE A 212 16.22 -17.17 19.54
C ILE A 212 15.72 -18.28 18.62
N TRP A 213 16.22 -18.34 17.39
CA TRP A 213 15.82 -19.39 16.45
C TRP A 213 16.25 -20.79 16.91
N ALA A 214 17.48 -20.93 17.41
CA ALA A 214 17.97 -22.18 18.00
C ALA A 214 17.13 -22.61 19.23
N PHE A 215 16.70 -21.64 20.03
CA PHE A 215 15.76 -21.88 21.13
C PHE A 215 14.44 -22.46 20.61
N MET A 216 13.82 -21.84 19.60
CA MET A 216 12.56 -22.32 19.00
C MET A 216 12.68 -23.73 18.40
N LYS A 217 13.75 -24.02 17.64
CA LYS A 217 14.03 -25.35 17.09
C LYS A 217 14.20 -26.42 18.18
N THR A 218 14.59 -26.04 19.38
CA THR A 218 14.75 -26.96 20.52
C THR A 218 13.43 -27.17 21.26
N VAL A 219 12.73 -26.10 21.62
CA VAL A 219 11.54 -26.20 22.48
C VAL A 219 10.31 -26.73 21.74
N ALA A 220 10.17 -26.47 20.44
CA ALA A 220 8.98 -26.87 19.70
C ALA A 220 8.83 -28.40 19.56
N PRO A 221 9.88 -29.17 19.18
CA PRO A 221 9.82 -30.63 19.17
C PRO A 221 9.69 -31.24 20.57
N VAL A 222 10.45 -30.72 21.55
CA VAL A 222 10.41 -31.22 22.94
C VAL A 222 9.05 -30.95 23.58
N GLY A 223 8.39 -29.85 23.22
CA GLY A 223 7.03 -29.54 23.61
C GLY A 223 6.00 -30.59 23.17
N GLN A 224 6.27 -31.39 22.14
CA GLN A 224 5.39 -32.50 21.74
C GLN A 224 5.52 -33.71 22.68
N ILE A 225 6.62 -33.79 23.45
CA ILE A 225 6.91 -34.83 24.45
C ILE A 225 7.41 -34.22 25.78
N PRO A 226 6.59 -33.43 26.50
CA PRO A 226 7.06 -32.62 27.64
C PRO A 226 7.63 -33.39 28.84
N TRP A 227 7.35 -34.69 28.93
CA TRP A 227 7.91 -35.57 29.97
C TRP A 227 9.41 -35.81 29.79
N PHE A 228 9.94 -35.61 28.58
CA PHE A 228 11.36 -35.77 28.27
C PHE A 228 12.20 -34.54 28.68
N ASP A 229 11.57 -33.37 28.80
CA ASP A 229 12.24 -32.09 29.11
C ASP A 229 13.05 -32.11 30.42
N PRO A 230 12.55 -32.64 31.56
CA PRO A 230 13.32 -32.73 32.80
C PRO A 230 14.46 -33.74 32.74
N VAL A 231 14.32 -34.78 31.91
CA VAL A 231 15.33 -35.83 31.76
C VAL A 231 16.50 -35.36 30.90
N TRP A 232 16.22 -34.56 29.87
CA TRP A 232 17.20 -34.15 28.86
C TRP A 232 17.62 -32.67 28.97
N ASN A 233 16.71 -31.74 28.73
CA ASN A 233 17.06 -30.32 28.58
C ASN A 233 17.27 -29.58 29.91
N LYS A 234 16.57 -30.00 30.98
CA LYS A 234 16.60 -29.34 32.30
C LYS A 234 17.22 -30.22 33.38
N ASN A 235 17.97 -31.22 32.97
CA ASN A 235 18.71 -32.07 33.88
C ASN A 235 20.01 -31.36 34.31
N PRO A 236 20.24 -31.11 35.62
CA PRO A 236 21.44 -30.43 36.09
C PRO A 236 22.76 -31.10 35.68
N ILE A 237 22.78 -32.42 35.55
CA ILE A 237 23.96 -33.18 35.15
C ILE A 237 24.24 -32.97 33.65
N ILE A 238 23.21 -33.07 32.81
CA ILE A 238 23.35 -32.83 31.36
C ILE A 238 23.69 -31.36 31.08
N ALA A 239 23.17 -30.44 31.89
CA ALA A 239 23.49 -29.02 31.83
C ALA A 239 24.97 -28.69 32.07
N LEU A 240 25.76 -29.61 32.66
CA LEU A 240 27.21 -29.47 32.78
C LEU A 240 27.94 -29.71 31.45
N PHE A 241 27.35 -30.52 30.56
CA PHE A 241 27.97 -30.95 29.30
C PHE A 241 27.33 -30.30 28.06
N LYS A 242 26.32 -29.43 28.24
CA LYS A 242 25.58 -28.76 27.16
C LYS A 242 25.08 -27.38 27.60
N GLN A 243 25.09 -26.42 26.68
CA GLN A 243 24.42 -25.13 26.88
C GLN A 243 22.91 -25.32 27.09
N THR A 244 22.38 -24.81 28.21
CA THR A 244 20.97 -24.98 28.57
C THR A 244 20.04 -24.16 27.69
N THR A 245 18.84 -24.70 27.43
CA THR A 245 17.83 -24.09 26.57
C THR A 245 17.41 -22.71 27.11
N GLY A 246 17.57 -21.67 26.30
CA GLY A 246 17.19 -20.28 26.64
C GLY A 246 18.28 -19.47 27.35
N LEU A 247 19.44 -20.06 27.66
CA LEU A 247 20.54 -19.37 28.35
C LEU A 247 21.14 -18.24 27.51
N ALA A 248 21.27 -18.42 26.19
CA ALA A 248 21.75 -17.38 25.29
C ALA A 248 20.84 -16.14 25.34
N VAL A 249 19.52 -16.34 25.28
CA VAL A 249 18.52 -15.26 25.35
C VAL A 249 18.51 -14.60 26.74
N LEU A 250 18.59 -15.39 27.82
CA LEU A 250 18.72 -14.84 29.18
C LEU A 250 20.00 -14.01 29.35
N GLY A 251 21.13 -14.46 28.80
CA GLY A 251 22.39 -13.72 28.85
C GLY A 251 22.32 -12.38 28.12
N VAL A 252 21.55 -12.30 27.04
CA VAL A 252 21.27 -11.05 26.32
C VAL A 252 20.47 -10.09 27.20
N VAL A 253 19.39 -10.57 27.82
CA VAL A 253 18.57 -9.76 28.76
C VAL A 253 19.39 -9.29 29.95
N ASP A 254 20.16 -10.19 30.58
CA ASP A 254 21.00 -9.86 31.74
C ASP A 254 22.02 -8.77 31.40
N ARG A 255 22.62 -8.84 30.22
CA ARG A 255 23.54 -7.82 29.74
C ARG A 255 22.84 -6.48 29.55
N PHE A 256 21.65 -6.44 28.94
CA PHE A 256 20.94 -5.18 28.72
C PHE A 256 20.44 -4.55 30.02
N VAL A 257 19.95 -5.36 30.96
CA VAL A 257 19.61 -4.88 32.30
C VAL A 257 20.85 -4.31 33.00
N ALA A 258 21.99 -4.99 32.92
CA ALA A 258 23.24 -4.50 33.50
C ALA A 258 23.74 -3.21 32.85
N GLU A 259 23.78 -3.13 31.51
CA GLU A 259 24.17 -1.93 30.75
C GLU A 259 23.30 -0.72 31.17
N ARG A 260 21.99 -0.91 31.35
CA ARG A 260 21.06 0.14 31.77
C ARG A 260 21.25 0.58 33.23
N GLN A 261 21.54 -0.36 34.12
CA GLN A 261 21.83 -0.06 35.53
C GLN A 261 23.12 0.74 35.67
N MET A 262 24.15 0.42 34.89
CA MET A 262 25.40 1.18 34.82
C MET A 262 25.20 2.59 34.26
N SER A 263 24.42 2.75 33.17
CA SER A 263 24.17 4.07 32.58
C SER A 263 23.37 4.99 33.52
N SER A 264 22.46 4.43 34.31
CA SER A 264 21.66 5.16 35.30
C SER A 264 22.47 5.64 36.51
N SER A 265 23.57 4.97 36.84
CA SER A 265 24.43 5.33 37.98
C SER A 265 25.45 6.41 37.60
N GLN A 266 25.76 6.59 36.32
CA GLN A 266 26.66 7.64 35.82
C GLN A 266 25.99 9.02 35.60
N HIS A 267 24.67 9.10 35.39
CA HIS A 267 23.98 10.35 34.96
C HIS A 267 23.13 11.06 36.05
N GLY A 268 23.31 10.74 37.33
CA GLY A 268 22.66 11.47 38.44
C GLY A 268 21.12 11.53 38.40
N ALA A 269 20.53 12.50 39.12
CA ALA A 269 19.08 12.69 39.23
C ALA A 269 18.41 13.26 37.94
N GLU A 270 19.18 13.89 37.05
CA GLU A 270 18.71 14.43 35.77
C GLU A 270 18.43 13.33 34.75
N GLY A 271 19.29 12.29 34.65
CA GLY A 271 19.04 11.12 33.81
C GLY A 271 17.86 10.24 34.25
N LYS A 272 17.36 10.39 35.49
CA LYS A 272 16.15 9.71 35.98
C LYS A 272 14.84 10.33 35.45
N ARG A 273 14.85 11.62 35.10
CA ARG A 273 13.67 12.31 34.55
C ARG A 273 13.49 12.09 33.04
N GLU A 274 14.58 11.78 32.34
CA GLU A 274 14.63 11.90 30.87
C GLU A 274 14.15 10.66 30.10
N LYS A 275 14.03 9.46 30.70
CA LYS A 275 13.73 8.23 29.95
C LYS A 275 12.78 7.26 30.69
N ARG A 276 11.47 7.37 30.41
CA ARG A 276 10.38 6.49 30.94
C ARG A 276 10.17 5.22 30.09
N ASP A 277 11.21 4.41 29.92
CA ASP A 277 11.11 3.09 29.25
C ASP A 277 10.30 2.05 30.05
N MET A 278 9.97 0.92 29.41
CA MET A 278 9.23 -0.16 30.06
C MET A 278 10.00 -0.79 31.22
N LEU A 279 11.33 -0.94 31.16
CA LEU A 279 12.11 -1.50 32.26
C LEU A 279 12.03 -0.61 33.52
N SER A 280 12.12 0.70 33.38
CA SER A 280 11.98 1.65 34.49
C SER A 280 10.59 1.51 35.13
N LYS A 281 9.54 1.45 34.30
CA LYS A 281 8.16 1.23 34.76
C LYS A 281 7.98 -0.12 35.46
N PHE A 282 8.62 -1.19 34.97
CA PHE A 282 8.60 -2.51 35.59
C PHE A 282 9.23 -2.51 36.99
N LEU A 283 10.39 -1.87 37.13
CA LEU A 283 11.08 -1.73 38.41
C LEU A 283 10.23 -0.92 39.40
N GLU A 284 9.62 0.18 38.96
CA GLU A 284 8.73 0.98 39.80
C GLU A 284 7.48 0.21 40.25
N ILE A 285 6.85 -0.55 39.35
CA ILE A 285 5.68 -1.38 39.67
C ILE A 285 6.04 -2.43 40.74
N GLN A 286 7.18 -3.10 40.59
CA GLN A 286 7.63 -4.10 41.56
C GLN A 286 8.01 -3.46 42.90
N ALA A 287 8.64 -2.29 42.90
CA ALA A 287 8.98 -1.56 44.13
C ALA A 287 7.74 -1.10 44.91
N LYS A 288 6.63 -0.79 44.22
CA LYS A 288 5.36 -0.35 44.83
C LYS A 288 4.52 -1.49 45.41
N ASP A 289 4.69 -2.72 44.92
CA ASP A 289 3.94 -3.89 45.40
C ASP A 289 4.89 -5.05 45.74
N PRO A 290 5.27 -5.20 47.01
CA PRO A 290 6.13 -6.30 47.48
C PRO A 290 5.54 -7.70 47.23
N LYS A 291 4.24 -7.81 46.93
CA LYS A 291 3.63 -9.10 46.55
C LYS A 291 4.10 -9.55 45.18
N ILE A 292 4.62 -8.65 44.34
CA ILE A 292 5.18 -9.00 43.04
C ILE A 292 6.58 -9.60 43.27
N PRO A 293 6.87 -10.80 42.73
CA PRO A 293 8.18 -11.42 42.91
C PRO A 293 9.33 -10.53 42.43
N ALA A 294 10.44 -10.49 43.17
CA ALA A 294 11.60 -9.64 42.85
C ALA A 294 12.22 -9.94 41.46
N TRP A 295 12.04 -11.17 40.95
CA TRP A 295 12.49 -11.57 39.61
C TRP A 295 11.53 -11.16 38.48
N ALA A 296 10.34 -10.64 38.78
CA ALA A 296 9.31 -10.32 37.79
C ALA A 296 9.75 -9.28 36.74
N PRO A 297 10.46 -8.18 37.08
CA PRO A 297 10.97 -7.25 36.07
C PRO A 297 11.87 -7.93 35.04
N LYS A 298 12.76 -8.84 35.47
CA LYS A 298 13.58 -9.63 34.55
C LYS A 298 12.73 -10.53 33.65
N ALA A 299 11.69 -11.17 34.19
CA ALA A 299 10.78 -12.00 33.41
C ALA A 299 9.93 -11.20 32.40
N TRP A 300 9.50 -9.98 32.76
CA TRP A 300 8.78 -9.08 31.85
C TRP A 300 9.67 -8.59 30.72
N THR A 301 10.89 -8.14 31.03
CA THR A 301 11.87 -7.75 30.02
C THR A 301 12.22 -8.89 29.07
N PHE A 302 12.44 -10.10 29.61
CA PHE A 302 12.66 -11.30 28.80
C PHE A 302 11.47 -11.59 27.88
N SER A 303 10.24 -11.43 28.38
CA SER A 303 9.03 -11.63 27.57
C SER A 303 8.95 -10.63 26.42
N ASN A 304 9.27 -9.37 26.65
CA ASN A 304 9.23 -8.32 25.63
C ASN A 304 10.21 -8.59 24.49
N MET A 305 11.45 -8.89 24.81
CA MET A 305 12.48 -9.15 23.80
C MET A 305 12.19 -10.40 22.96
N LEU A 306 11.72 -11.49 23.60
CA LEU A 306 11.48 -12.75 22.90
C LEU A 306 10.17 -12.75 22.11
N ALA A 307 9.11 -12.11 22.63
CA ALA A 307 7.78 -12.22 22.06
C ALA A 307 7.33 -10.99 21.25
N GLY A 308 8.05 -9.86 21.32
CA GLY A 308 7.67 -8.61 20.65
C GLY A 308 8.26 -8.45 19.24
N SER A 309 9.51 -8.88 19.03
CA SER A 309 10.23 -8.55 17.81
C SER A 309 9.96 -9.51 16.65
N ASP A 310 10.27 -10.81 16.80
CA ASP A 310 10.13 -11.80 15.72
C ASP A 310 8.70 -11.94 15.19
N THR A 311 7.71 -11.83 16.07
CA THR A 311 6.29 -11.97 15.70
C THR A 311 5.81 -10.78 14.87
N THR A 312 6.24 -9.57 15.22
CA THR A 312 5.86 -8.36 14.50
C THR A 312 6.57 -8.31 13.15
N ALA A 313 7.86 -8.69 13.10
CA ALA A 313 8.61 -8.84 11.86
C ALA A 313 7.96 -9.86 10.91
N THR A 314 7.47 -10.99 11.43
CA THR A 314 6.74 -12.00 10.66
C THR A 314 5.46 -11.42 10.05
N ALA A 315 4.70 -10.63 10.80
CA ALA A 315 3.47 -10.00 10.30
C ALA A 315 3.76 -8.91 9.24
N LEU A 316 4.78 -8.07 9.48
CA LEU A 316 5.25 -7.07 8.51
C LEU A 316 5.71 -7.71 7.19
N THR A 317 6.50 -8.79 7.30
CA THR A 317 7.00 -9.55 6.14
C THR A 317 5.83 -10.14 5.36
N ALA A 318 4.83 -10.69 6.04
CA ALA A 318 3.64 -11.23 5.41
C ALA A 318 2.84 -10.15 4.65
N VAL A 319 2.67 -8.95 5.21
CA VAL A 319 2.01 -7.85 4.48
C VAL A 319 2.80 -7.52 3.21
N MET A 320 4.11 -7.29 3.33
CA MET A 320 4.94 -6.90 2.19
C MET A 320 5.01 -7.99 1.12
N TYR A 321 5.20 -9.26 1.51
CA TYR A 321 5.22 -10.38 0.57
C TYR A 321 3.93 -10.46 -0.25
N ASN A 322 2.77 -10.37 0.39
CA ASN A 322 1.50 -10.46 -0.31
C ASN A 322 1.21 -9.22 -1.19
N LEU A 323 1.61 -8.02 -0.75
CA LEU A 323 1.52 -6.81 -1.58
C LEU A 323 2.44 -6.89 -2.80
N LEU A 324 3.66 -7.39 -2.64
CA LEU A 324 4.61 -7.58 -3.75
C LEU A 324 4.14 -8.66 -4.73
N ASN A 325 3.46 -9.70 -4.23
CA ASN A 325 2.89 -10.75 -5.05
C ASN A 325 1.56 -10.35 -5.72
N CYS A 326 0.83 -9.37 -5.18
CA CYS A 326 -0.44 -8.87 -5.71
C CYS A 326 -0.37 -7.38 -6.03
N ARG A 327 0.01 -7.05 -7.27
CA ARG A 327 0.18 -5.66 -7.72
C ARG A 327 -1.08 -4.82 -7.55
N THR A 328 -2.26 -5.37 -7.80
CA THR A 328 -3.54 -4.67 -7.61
C THR A 328 -3.75 -4.23 -6.17
N SER A 329 -3.36 -5.06 -5.19
CA SER A 329 -3.44 -4.68 -3.78
C SER A 329 -2.41 -3.61 -3.42
N MET A 330 -1.18 -3.70 -3.94
CA MET A 330 -0.15 -2.67 -3.77
C MET A 330 -0.62 -1.32 -4.31
N ASP A 331 -1.15 -1.29 -5.54
CA ASP A 331 -1.59 -0.04 -6.19
C ASP A 331 -2.81 0.56 -5.48
N THR A 332 -3.70 -0.28 -4.92
CA THR A 332 -4.85 0.20 -4.14
C THR A 332 -4.42 0.82 -2.81
N LEU A 333 -3.48 0.18 -2.10
CA LEU A 333 -2.90 0.76 -0.89
C LEU A 333 -2.13 2.05 -1.19
N ALA A 334 -1.32 2.06 -2.24
CA ALA A 334 -0.59 3.25 -2.68
C ALA A 334 -1.55 4.42 -2.97
N ARG A 335 -2.67 4.17 -3.65
CA ARG A 335 -3.72 5.18 -3.90
C ARG A 335 -4.35 5.70 -2.60
N GLU A 336 -4.66 4.82 -1.64
CA GLU A 336 -5.18 5.24 -0.32
C GLU A 336 -4.19 6.21 0.36
N LEU A 337 -2.91 5.84 0.41
CA LEU A 337 -1.85 6.64 1.03
C LEU A 337 -1.65 7.98 0.29
N SER A 338 -1.55 7.97 -1.04
CA SER A 338 -1.41 9.19 -1.84
C SER A 338 -2.62 10.13 -1.69
N ASN A 339 -3.84 9.59 -1.65
CA ASN A 339 -5.06 10.38 -1.45
C ASN A 339 -5.10 11.01 -0.05
N ALA A 340 -4.77 10.26 0.98
CA ALA A 340 -4.71 10.77 2.34
C ALA A 340 -3.61 11.83 2.50
N GLN A 341 -2.44 11.63 1.88
CA GLN A 341 -1.37 12.62 1.86
C GLN A 341 -1.81 13.93 1.17
N ARG A 342 -2.43 13.86 -0.01
CA ARG A 342 -2.90 15.07 -0.73
C ARG A 342 -3.94 15.87 0.03
N LYS A 343 -4.80 15.19 0.81
CA LYS A 343 -5.79 15.83 1.68
C LYS A 343 -5.19 16.40 2.98
N GLY A 344 -3.86 16.43 3.10
CA GLY A 344 -3.15 16.88 4.31
C GLY A 344 -3.39 15.98 5.53
N ARG A 345 -3.83 14.73 5.33
CA ARG A 345 -4.14 13.78 6.41
C ARG A 345 -2.98 12.85 6.77
N LEU A 346 -1.89 12.86 6.00
CA LEU A 346 -0.66 12.12 6.31
C LEU A 346 0.55 13.05 6.21
N SER A 347 1.27 13.19 7.31
CA SER A 347 2.50 13.98 7.37
C SER A 347 3.73 13.22 6.86
N ARG A 348 4.77 13.98 6.48
CA ARG A 348 6.11 13.48 6.13
C ARG A 348 7.12 14.00 7.15
N PRO A 349 8.26 13.33 7.39
CA PRO A 349 8.74 12.09 6.72
C PRO A 349 8.04 10.80 7.18
N TYR A 350 7.36 10.81 8.33
CA TYR A 350 6.62 9.66 8.85
C TYR A 350 5.30 10.14 9.47
N PRO A 351 4.14 9.59 9.04
CA PRO A 351 2.85 10.01 9.54
C PRO A 351 2.65 9.62 11.01
N SER A 352 1.92 10.42 11.76
CA SER A 352 1.62 10.17 13.17
C SER A 352 0.59 9.06 13.36
N TRP A 353 0.48 8.50 14.57
CA TRP A 353 -0.54 7.52 14.91
C TRP A 353 -1.96 8.02 14.62
N HIS A 354 -2.23 9.29 14.94
CA HIS A 354 -3.55 9.88 14.73
C HIS A 354 -3.94 9.86 13.24
N GLU A 355 -2.97 10.05 12.36
CA GLU A 355 -3.14 10.08 10.91
C GLU A 355 -3.30 8.68 10.32
N VAL A 356 -2.49 7.71 10.76
CA VAL A 356 -2.52 6.34 10.21
C VAL A 356 -3.62 5.46 10.80
N ARG A 357 -4.21 5.83 11.95
CA ARG A 357 -5.21 4.98 12.62
C ARG A 357 -6.49 4.78 11.79
N GLU A 358 -6.78 5.67 10.83
CA GLU A 358 -7.98 5.66 9.99
C GLU A 358 -7.63 5.46 8.50
N LEU A 359 -7.04 4.30 8.18
CA LEU A 359 -6.68 3.88 6.82
C LEU A 359 -7.34 2.51 6.54
N PRO A 360 -8.57 2.48 6.02
CA PRO A 360 -9.37 1.25 5.89
C PRO A 360 -8.69 0.13 5.07
N TYR A 361 -8.04 0.47 3.96
CA TYR A 361 -7.41 -0.50 3.09
C TYR A 361 -6.09 -1.02 3.67
N LEU A 362 -5.32 -0.16 4.35
CA LEU A 362 -4.18 -0.59 5.17
C LEU A 362 -4.62 -1.57 6.28
N ASP A 363 -5.70 -1.26 7.00
CA ASP A 363 -6.26 -2.13 8.03
C ASP A 363 -6.68 -3.49 7.46
N ALA A 364 -7.32 -3.48 6.30
CA ALA A 364 -7.67 -4.68 5.55
C ALA A 364 -6.44 -5.53 5.19
N CYS A 365 -5.36 -4.91 4.69
CA CYS A 365 -4.11 -5.61 4.36
C CYS A 365 -3.47 -6.23 5.60
N ILE A 366 -3.41 -5.49 6.72
CA ILE A 366 -2.85 -5.99 7.98
C ILE A 366 -3.68 -7.17 8.51
N MET A 367 -5.01 -7.05 8.51
CA MET A 367 -5.90 -8.10 9.00
C MET A 367 -5.82 -9.37 8.14
N GLU A 368 -5.76 -9.23 6.81
CA GLU A 368 -5.62 -10.37 5.90
C GLU A 368 -4.24 -11.05 6.04
N ALA A 369 -3.17 -10.28 6.25
CA ALA A 369 -1.84 -10.82 6.50
C ALA A 369 -1.79 -11.58 7.84
N LEU A 370 -2.37 -11.02 8.91
CA LEU A 370 -2.46 -11.70 10.20
C LEU A 370 -3.31 -12.97 10.15
N ARG A 371 -4.32 -13.00 9.28
CA ARG A 371 -5.16 -14.19 9.04
C ARG A 371 -4.34 -15.29 8.35
N LEU A 372 -3.72 -14.98 7.21
CA LEU A 372 -2.99 -15.95 6.38
C LEU A 372 -1.64 -16.36 6.98
N HIS A 373 -0.88 -15.44 7.55
CA HIS A 373 0.47 -15.70 8.03
C HIS A 373 0.61 -15.41 9.53
N PRO A 374 -0.09 -16.17 10.40
CA PRO A 374 0.01 -15.96 11.83
C PRO A 374 1.44 -16.28 12.32
N PRO A 375 2.02 -15.48 13.22
CA PRO A 375 3.39 -15.72 13.70
C PRO A 375 3.59 -17.05 14.44
N PHE A 376 2.52 -17.66 14.96
CA PHE A 376 2.56 -18.99 15.57
C PHE A 376 1.60 -19.95 14.89
N CYS A 377 2.07 -21.16 14.59
CA CYS A 377 1.33 -22.11 13.75
C CYS A 377 1.07 -23.49 14.39
N LEU A 378 1.53 -23.77 15.61
CA LEU A 378 1.12 -25.00 16.32
C LEU A 378 -0.09 -24.76 17.23
N PRO A 379 -0.79 -25.83 17.66
CA PRO A 379 -1.94 -25.71 18.53
C PRO A 379 -1.65 -24.99 19.85
N PHE A 380 -2.51 -24.05 20.24
CA PHE A 380 -2.44 -23.38 21.54
C PHE A 380 -3.00 -24.27 22.65
N GLU A 381 -2.21 -25.24 23.10
CA GLU A 381 -2.72 -26.31 23.95
C GLU A 381 -3.28 -25.89 25.32
N ARG A 382 -4.38 -26.51 25.71
CA ARG A 382 -5.06 -26.44 27.00
C ARG A 382 -5.38 -27.82 27.51
N VAL A 383 -5.55 -27.93 28.82
CA VAL A 383 -6.02 -29.16 29.48
C VAL A 383 -7.51 -29.00 29.75
N VAL A 384 -8.30 -29.99 29.32
CA VAL A 384 -9.73 -30.05 29.63
C VAL A 384 -9.91 -30.15 31.15
N PRO A 385 -10.72 -29.26 31.78
CA PRO A 385 -10.94 -29.26 33.21
C PRO A 385 -11.74 -30.49 33.69
N GLU A 386 -11.84 -30.63 35.02
CA GLU A 386 -12.76 -31.57 35.67
C GLU A 386 -14.20 -31.40 35.15
N GLY A 387 -14.90 -32.52 34.98
CA GLY A 387 -16.23 -32.56 34.36
C GLY A 387 -16.23 -32.72 32.82
N GLY A 388 -15.07 -32.54 32.16
CA GLY A 388 -14.95 -32.67 30.71
C GLY A 388 -15.56 -31.50 29.92
N VAL A 389 -15.56 -31.60 28.59
CA VAL A 389 -16.10 -30.56 27.71
C VAL A 389 -16.63 -31.18 26.42
N THR A 390 -17.73 -30.64 25.89
CA THR A 390 -18.23 -31.00 24.56
C THR A 390 -17.79 -29.94 23.56
N VAL A 391 -17.09 -30.36 22.50
CA VAL A 391 -16.63 -29.49 21.41
C VAL A 391 -16.92 -30.16 20.08
N CYS A 392 -17.45 -29.42 19.11
CA CYS A 392 -17.88 -29.95 17.80
C CYS A 392 -18.77 -31.20 17.95
N GLY A 393 -19.73 -31.17 18.89
CA GLY A 393 -20.64 -32.28 19.18
C GLY A 393 -20.01 -33.51 19.87
N THR A 394 -18.72 -33.47 20.21
CA THR A 394 -17.99 -34.60 20.80
C THR A 394 -17.58 -34.31 22.24
N TYR A 395 -17.90 -35.22 23.17
CA TYR A 395 -17.44 -35.13 24.56
C TYR A 395 -15.97 -35.53 24.70
N LEU A 396 -15.20 -34.70 25.40
CA LEU A 396 -13.81 -34.91 25.74
C LEU A 396 -13.66 -34.93 27.26
N ALA A 397 -13.11 -36.03 27.78
CA ALA A 397 -12.95 -36.23 29.21
C ALA A 397 -11.86 -35.31 29.81
N ALA A 398 -11.96 -35.06 31.12
CA ALA A 398 -10.99 -34.31 31.90
C ALA A 398 -9.55 -34.82 31.71
N GLY A 399 -8.59 -33.88 31.69
CA GLY A 399 -7.18 -34.18 31.46
C GLY A 399 -6.82 -34.49 29.99
N THR A 400 -7.76 -34.42 29.05
CA THR A 400 -7.45 -34.42 27.61
C THR A 400 -6.76 -33.11 27.24
N VAL A 401 -5.70 -33.17 26.43
CA VAL A 401 -5.09 -31.95 25.87
C VAL A 401 -5.82 -31.58 24.59
N VAL A 402 -6.30 -30.34 24.52
CA VAL A 402 -6.98 -29.78 23.35
C VAL A 402 -6.24 -28.54 22.87
N GLY A 403 -6.26 -28.25 21.58
CA GLY A 403 -5.66 -27.03 21.08
C GLY A 403 -6.09 -26.71 19.67
N MET A 404 -5.90 -25.45 19.29
CA MET A 404 -6.28 -24.93 17.97
C MET A 404 -5.08 -24.22 17.37
N SER A 405 -4.76 -24.53 16.11
CA SER A 405 -3.67 -23.87 15.38
C SER A 405 -4.21 -22.62 14.69
N PRO A 406 -3.61 -21.43 14.91
CA PRO A 406 -4.02 -20.21 14.20
C PRO A 406 -3.97 -20.38 12.68
N TYR A 407 -2.96 -21.08 12.15
CA TYR A 407 -2.82 -21.31 10.72
C TYR A 407 -4.04 -22.01 10.10
N ILE A 408 -4.66 -22.93 10.86
CA ILE A 408 -5.82 -23.71 10.42
C ILE A 408 -7.12 -22.95 10.67
N VAL A 409 -7.32 -22.45 11.89
CA VAL A 409 -8.55 -21.76 12.31
C VAL A 409 -8.80 -20.52 11.45
N ASN A 410 -7.75 -19.75 11.17
CA ASN A 410 -7.84 -18.54 10.35
C ASN A 410 -8.15 -18.83 8.86
N ARG A 411 -8.23 -20.11 8.46
CA ARG A 411 -8.56 -20.58 7.10
C ARG A 411 -9.84 -21.41 7.06
N ASP A 412 -10.66 -21.33 8.11
CA ASP A 412 -11.95 -22.01 8.14
C ASP A 412 -12.88 -21.46 7.04
N ARG A 413 -13.31 -22.33 6.13
CA ARG A 413 -14.12 -21.95 4.96
C ARG A 413 -15.53 -21.51 5.33
N ASP A 414 -16.12 -22.07 6.39
CA ASP A 414 -17.43 -21.64 6.87
C ASP A 414 -17.38 -20.19 7.38
N THR A 415 -16.23 -19.78 7.93
CA THR A 415 -16.01 -18.42 8.40
C THR A 415 -15.64 -17.46 7.27
N TYR A 416 -14.64 -17.81 6.47
CA TYR A 416 -13.99 -16.89 5.52
C TYR A 416 -14.41 -17.07 4.06
N GLY A 417 -15.20 -18.09 3.71
CA GLY A 417 -15.60 -18.42 2.35
C GLY A 417 -14.69 -19.49 1.70
N ASP A 418 -15.07 -19.96 0.52
CA ASP A 418 -14.32 -21.00 -0.21
C ASP A 418 -12.90 -20.56 -0.59
N ASP A 419 -12.69 -19.25 -0.76
CA ASP A 419 -11.42 -18.61 -1.03
C ASP A 419 -10.58 -18.34 0.24
N ALA A 420 -10.85 -19.04 1.35
CA ALA A 420 -10.15 -18.83 2.63
C ALA A 420 -8.61 -18.96 2.53
N ASP A 421 -8.07 -19.57 1.49
CA ASP A 421 -6.62 -19.67 1.27
C ASP A 421 -6.02 -18.49 0.51
N GLU A 422 -6.85 -17.66 -0.11
CA GLU A 422 -6.43 -16.58 -1.00
C GLU A 422 -6.18 -15.27 -0.24
N TRP A 423 -5.22 -14.49 -0.74
CA TRP A 423 -5.00 -13.11 -0.32
C TRP A 423 -6.07 -12.20 -0.92
N ARG A 424 -6.98 -11.71 -0.07
CA ARG A 424 -8.03 -10.76 -0.48
C ARG A 424 -8.30 -9.73 0.63
N PRO A 425 -7.56 -8.61 0.68
CA PRO A 425 -7.82 -7.52 1.63
C PRO A 425 -9.27 -7.03 1.61
N GLU A 426 -9.92 -7.03 0.44
CA GLU A 426 -11.31 -6.61 0.26
C GLU A 426 -12.30 -7.40 1.13
N ARG A 427 -11.92 -8.56 1.66
CA ARG A 427 -12.68 -9.34 2.66
C ARG A 427 -13.06 -8.52 3.89
N TRP A 428 -12.29 -7.48 4.22
CA TRP A 428 -12.45 -6.66 5.42
C TRP A 428 -13.19 -5.34 5.16
N LEU A 429 -13.61 -5.08 3.93
CA LEU A 429 -14.21 -3.81 3.50
C LEU A 429 -15.72 -3.95 3.28
N ASN A 430 -16.44 -2.84 3.43
CA ASN A 430 -17.89 -2.74 3.15
C ASN A 430 -18.76 -3.78 3.88
N LEU A 431 -18.33 -4.22 5.07
CA LEU A 431 -19.05 -5.19 5.89
C LEU A 431 -20.02 -4.51 6.85
N GLY A 432 -21.17 -5.14 7.09
CA GLY A 432 -22.01 -4.83 8.24
C GLY A 432 -21.28 -5.15 9.56
N GLU A 433 -21.67 -4.49 10.65
CA GLU A 433 -21.00 -4.61 11.94
C GLU A 433 -20.96 -6.06 12.48
N GLY A 434 -22.05 -6.80 12.29
CA GLY A 434 -22.16 -8.21 12.68
C GLY A 434 -21.16 -9.11 11.94
N ASP A 435 -21.05 -8.96 10.62
CA ASP A 435 -20.14 -9.75 9.79
C ASP A 435 -18.69 -9.42 10.09
N ARG A 436 -18.36 -8.14 10.26
CA ARG A 436 -17.02 -7.71 10.66
C ARG A 436 -16.61 -8.36 11.98
N ARG A 437 -17.46 -8.30 13.01
CA ARG A 437 -17.20 -8.96 14.30
C ARG A 437 -17.05 -10.47 14.16
N ARG A 438 -17.85 -11.12 13.31
CA ARG A 438 -17.75 -12.56 13.04
C ARG A 438 -16.37 -12.93 12.49
N LEU A 439 -15.88 -12.21 11.48
CA LEU A 439 -14.57 -12.44 10.88
C LEU A 439 -13.41 -12.14 11.85
N GLU A 440 -13.49 -11.03 12.58
CA GLU A 440 -12.47 -10.63 13.56
C GLU A 440 -12.37 -11.61 14.73
N ASN A 441 -13.51 -12.10 15.23
CA ASN A 441 -13.55 -13.09 16.31
C ASN A 441 -13.09 -14.49 15.87
N GLY A 442 -13.08 -14.77 14.55
CA GLY A 442 -12.52 -16.00 13.99
C GLY A 442 -10.99 -16.04 13.96
N ILE A 443 -10.31 -14.90 14.14
CA ILE A 443 -8.84 -14.85 14.10
C ILE A 443 -8.25 -15.27 15.45
N LEU A 444 -7.39 -16.29 15.43
CA LEU A 444 -6.66 -16.78 16.59
C LEU A 444 -5.21 -16.27 16.68
N THR A 445 -4.78 -15.39 15.78
CA THR A 445 -3.38 -14.92 15.68
C THR A 445 -2.83 -14.31 16.97
N PHE A 446 -3.65 -13.52 17.68
CA PHE A 446 -3.30 -12.96 18.98
C PHE A 446 -3.76 -13.83 20.16
N GLY A 447 -4.25 -15.05 19.92
CA GLY A 447 -4.91 -15.88 20.92
C GLY A 447 -6.30 -15.34 21.31
N SER A 448 -6.93 -15.99 22.29
CA SER A 448 -8.27 -15.64 22.76
C SER A 448 -8.42 -15.79 24.29
N GLY A 449 -9.47 -15.18 24.82
CA GLY A 449 -9.85 -15.21 26.23
C GLY A 449 -8.87 -14.50 27.18
N ARG A 450 -8.72 -15.05 28.39
CA ARG A 450 -7.84 -14.47 29.43
C ARG A 450 -6.36 -14.48 29.09
N ARG A 451 -5.96 -15.24 28.07
CA ARG A 451 -4.56 -15.45 27.66
C ARG A 451 -4.24 -14.78 26.32
N THR A 452 -5.11 -13.88 25.83
CA THR A 452 -4.86 -13.06 24.62
C THR A 452 -3.54 -12.30 24.74
N CYS A 453 -2.86 -12.13 23.61
CA CYS A 453 -1.57 -11.46 23.49
C CYS A 453 -1.59 -10.11 24.20
N LEU A 454 -0.59 -9.89 25.04
CA LEU A 454 -0.43 -8.63 25.77
C LEU A 454 0.01 -7.50 24.82
N GLY A 455 0.86 -7.82 23.84
CA GLY A 455 1.42 -6.87 22.88
C GLY A 455 0.58 -6.63 21.61
N ARG A 456 -0.70 -7.05 21.55
CA ARG A 456 -1.54 -6.89 20.34
C ARG A 456 -1.54 -5.45 19.83
N ASN A 457 -1.81 -4.50 20.71
CA ASN A 457 -1.85 -3.09 20.36
C ASN A 457 -0.49 -2.57 19.85
N LEU A 458 0.60 -3.06 20.45
CA LEU A 458 1.95 -2.63 20.08
C LEU A 458 2.30 -3.14 18.67
N ALA A 459 2.01 -4.40 18.37
CA ALA A 459 2.23 -4.96 17.03
C ALA A 459 1.42 -4.21 15.96
N ILE A 460 0.14 -3.92 16.21
CA ILE A 460 -0.68 -3.13 15.28
C ILE A 460 -0.12 -1.71 15.11
N PHE A 461 0.30 -1.07 16.20
CA PHE A 461 0.92 0.25 16.16
C PHE A 461 2.19 0.26 15.30
N GLU A 462 3.11 -0.69 15.52
CA GLU A 462 4.35 -0.81 14.74
C GLU A 462 4.06 -1.02 13.25
N MET A 463 3.12 -1.91 12.90
CA MET A 463 2.72 -2.15 11.50
C MET A 463 2.13 -0.90 10.85
N LYS A 464 1.21 -0.21 11.54
CA LYS A 464 0.55 1.00 11.01
C LYS A 464 1.47 2.21 10.93
N LYS A 465 2.57 2.25 11.70
CA LYS A 465 3.60 3.29 11.58
C LYS A 465 4.59 2.99 10.45
N LEU A 466 5.08 1.75 10.37
CA LEU A 466 6.12 1.38 9.41
C LEU A 466 5.61 1.32 7.97
N LEU A 467 4.48 0.63 7.72
CA LEU A 467 4.02 0.35 6.35
C LEU A 467 3.74 1.63 5.54
N PRO A 468 2.97 2.62 6.05
CA PRO A 468 2.77 3.88 5.33
C PRO A 468 4.07 4.65 5.12
N ALA A 469 4.90 4.78 6.16
CA ALA A 469 6.16 5.51 6.07
C ALA A 469 7.11 4.90 5.02
N LEU A 470 7.16 3.56 4.95
CA LEU A 470 7.97 2.82 4.00
C LEU A 470 7.44 3.00 2.56
N LEU A 471 6.15 2.77 2.33
CA LEU A 471 5.53 2.82 0.98
C LEU A 471 5.37 4.25 0.43
N MET A 472 5.25 5.26 1.29
CA MET A 472 5.24 6.67 0.88
C MET A 472 6.63 7.16 0.46
N ARG A 473 7.70 6.54 1.00
CA ARG A 473 9.09 6.96 0.77
C ARG A 473 9.77 6.17 -0.35
N TYR A 474 9.44 4.89 -0.52
CA TYR A 474 10.11 4.01 -1.47
C TYR A 474 9.14 3.36 -2.44
N GLU A 475 9.58 3.26 -3.69
CA GLU A 475 9.08 2.24 -4.59
C GLU A 475 9.84 0.94 -4.30
N ILE A 476 9.09 -0.12 -4.00
CA ILE A 476 9.65 -1.42 -3.64
C ILE A 476 9.20 -2.44 -4.69
N THR A 477 10.18 -3.05 -5.35
CA THR A 477 9.95 -4.06 -6.39
C THR A 477 10.60 -5.39 -6.01
N ALA A 478 9.93 -6.50 -6.34
CA ALA A 478 10.43 -7.83 -6.07
C ALA A 478 11.66 -8.14 -6.94
N VAL A 479 12.63 -8.89 -6.38
CA VAL A 479 13.60 -9.61 -7.20
C VAL A 479 12.93 -10.86 -7.74
N GLU A 480 12.91 -11.04 -9.06
CA GLU A 480 12.25 -12.19 -9.68
C GLU A 480 13.16 -13.43 -9.78
N PRO A 481 12.62 -14.64 -9.48
CA PRO A 481 11.28 -14.91 -8.96
C PRO A 481 11.14 -14.49 -7.49
N LEU A 482 9.98 -13.92 -7.12
CA LEU A 482 9.69 -13.56 -5.73
C LEU A 482 9.68 -14.82 -4.85
N GLN A 483 10.57 -14.87 -3.87
CA GLN A 483 10.71 -16.00 -2.96
C GLN A 483 10.44 -15.59 -1.51
N LEU A 484 9.89 -16.53 -0.74
CA LEU A 484 9.79 -16.43 0.71
C LEU A 484 9.98 -17.83 1.30
N LYS A 485 11.02 -18.00 2.11
CA LYS A 485 11.30 -19.27 2.79
C LYS A 485 10.54 -19.32 4.11
N LEU A 486 9.93 -20.47 4.40
CA LEU A 486 9.07 -20.69 5.55
C LEU A 486 9.57 -21.88 6.36
N GLU A 487 9.67 -21.73 7.68
CA GLU A 487 9.92 -22.85 8.60
C GLU A 487 9.13 -22.67 9.89
N ASN A 488 8.29 -23.66 10.22
CA ASN A 488 7.48 -23.68 11.42
C ASN A 488 8.17 -24.52 12.52
N SER A 489 8.65 -23.83 13.55
CA SER A 489 9.10 -24.43 14.81
C SER A 489 8.45 -23.67 15.97
N TRP A 490 7.13 -23.81 16.12
CA TRP A 490 6.27 -22.97 16.96
C TRP A 490 6.09 -21.57 16.38
N LEU A 491 7.18 -20.79 16.32
CA LEU A 491 7.26 -19.57 15.52
C LEU A 491 7.29 -19.94 14.03
N PHE A 492 6.56 -19.18 13.22
CA PHE A 492 6.52 -19.34 11.77
C PHE A 492 7.53 -18.39 11.12
N LYS A 493 8.78 -18.84 11.04
CA LYS A 493 9.87 -18.01 10.56
C LYS A 493 9.75 -17.78 9.05
N GLN A 494 9.96 -16.53 8.63
CA GLN A 494 9.93 -16.06 7.25
C GLN A 494 11.25 -15.34 6.93
N TRP A 495 11.88 -15.62 5.80
CA TRP A 495 13.13 -14.97 5.36
C TRP A 495 13.32 -15.11 3.84
N ASP A 496 14.37 -14.50 3.29
CA ASP A 496 14.74 -14.57 1.87
C ASP A 496 13.81 -13.75 0.96
N LEU A 497 13.24 -12.64 1.47
CA LEU A 497 12.36 -11.76 0.72
C LEU A 497 13.17 -10.67 0.03
N HIS A 498 13.79 -11.01 -1.11
CA HIS A 498 14.66 -10.07 -1.81
C HIS A 498 13.87 -9.03 -2.63
N VAL A 499 14.20 -7.75 -2.42
CA VAL A 499 13.58 -6.61 -3.10
C VAL A 499 14.61 -5.59 -3.54
N HIS A 500 14.29 -4.81 -4.57
CA HIS A 500 14.92 -3.53 -4.85
C HIS A 500 14.11 -2.41 -4.19
N VAL A 501 14.81 -1.44 -3.60
CA VAL A 501 14.21 -0.22 -3.08
C VAL A 501 14.78 0.96 -3.84
N ARG A 502 13.88 1.76 -4.41
CA ARG A 502 14.19 3.05 -5.01
C ARG A 502 13.46 4.12 -4.23
N LEU A 503 14.08 5.28 -4.01
CA LEU A 503 13.34 6.41 -3.48
C LEU A 503 12.14 6.66 -4.40
N ASN A 504 10.95 6.79 -3.81
CA ASN A 504 9.74 7.12 -4.53
C ASN A 504 9.84 8.60 -4.94
N GLU A 505 10.58 8.83 -6.01
CA GLU A 505 10.72 10.10 -6.71
C GLU A 505 9.57 10.31 -7.72
N ALA A 506 8.42 9.65 -7.53
CA ALA A 506 7.18 10.19 -8.09
C ALA A 506 6.95 11.54 -7.39
N LEU A 507 7.59 12.57 -7.97
CA LEU A 507 7.44 13.93 -7.53
C LEU A 507 5.94 14.19 -7.51
N GLN A 508 5.45 14.79 -6.43
CA GLN A 508 4.12 15.36 -6.52
C GLN A 508 4.19 16.42 -7.63
N PRO A 509 3.20 16.49 -8.54
CA PRO A 509 3.12 17.64 -9.42
C PRO A 509 3.14 18.90 -8.56
N PRO A 510 3.83 19.98 -8.98
CA PRO A 510 3.77 21.24 -8.28
C PRO A 510 2.31 21.66 -8.03
N PRO A 511 2.00 22.29 -6.90
CA PRO A 511 0.66 22.80 -6.68
C PRO A 511 0.30 23.78 -7.81
N LEU A 512 -0.95 23.72 -8.27
CA LEU A 512 -1.41 24.55 -9.38
C LEU A 512 -1.53 26.03 -9.01
N ASP A 513 -1.60 26.34 -7.71
CA ASP A 513 -1.70 27.70 -7.18
C ASP A 513 -2.70 28.60 -7.92
N VAL A 514 -3.83 28.02 -8.34
CA VAL A 514 -4.91 28.77 -9.01
C VAL A 514 -5.57 29.69 -7.97
N PRO A 515 -5.79 30.98 -8.28
CA PRO A 515 -6.49 31.88 -7.39
C PRO A 515 -7.83 31.29 -6.92
N SER A 516 -8.18 31.46 -5.65
CA SER A 516 -9.44 30.96 -5.13
C SER A 516 -10.62 31.68 -5.77
N SER A 517 -11.67 30.94 -6.11
CA SER A 517 -12.94 31.49 -6.56
C SER A 517 -14.08 30.57 -6.15
N THR A 518 -15.28 31.14 -6.07
CA THR A 518 -16.54 30.39 -5.89
C THR A 518 -17.29 30.21 -7.20
N SER A 519 -16.85 30.88 -8.27
CA SER A 519 -17.46 30.82 -9.60
C SER A 519 -16.95 29.61 -10.38
N THR A 520 -17.81 29.04 -11.22
CA THR A 520 -17.47 27.95 -12.14
C THR A 520 -17.98 28.28 -13.53
N ALA A 521 -17.35 27.71 -14.56
CA ALA A 521 -17.81 27.81 -15.93
C ALA A 521 -18.36 26.45 -16.39
N LEU A 522 -19.44 26.45 -17.16
CA LEU A 522 -19.92 25.27 -17.87
C LEU A 522 -19.07 25.06 -19.11
N VAL A 523 -18.52 23.86 -19.27
CA VAL A 523 -17.68 23.49 -20.43
C VAL A 523 -18.39 22.43 -21.25
N ARG A 524 -18.54 22.69 -22.54
CA ARG A 524 -19.05 21.74 -23.54
C ARG A 524 -18.01 21.56 -24.63
N VAL A 525 -17.61 20.31 -24.88
CA VAL A 525 -16.68 19.95 -25.95
C VAL A 525 -17.48 19.74 -27.23
N ILE A 526 -17.19 20.50 -28.28
CA ILE A 526 -17.85 20.37 -29.58
C ILE A 526 -16.95 19.53 -30.49
N ASP A 527 -17.46 18.36 -30.92
CA ASP A 527 -16.88 17.58 -32.01
C ASP A 527 -17.64 17.93 -33.30
N PRO A 528 -17.05 18.71 -34.23
CA PRO A 528 -17.69 19.04 -35.48
C PRO A 528 -17.83 17.84 -36.43
N GLY A 529 -17.17 16.72 -36.14
CA GLY A 529 -17.02 15.59 -37.03
C GLY A 529 -15.89 15.76 -38.05
N THR A 530 -15.32 16.97 -38.13
CA THR A 530 -14.16 17.28 -38.96
C THR A 530 -12.93 16.52 -38.49
N THR A 531 -12.21 15.89 -39.42
CA THR A 531 -10.92 15.24 -39.13
C THR A 531 -9.87 15.63 -40.15
N LEU A 532 -8.60 15.63 -39.71
CA LEU A 532 -7.43 15.94 -40.53
C LEU A 532 -6.42 14.79 -40.48
N ASP A 533 -5.67 14.62 -41.57
CA ASP A 533 -4.54 13.70 -41.61
C ASP A 533 -3.24 14.42 -41.26
N LEU A 534 -2.67 14.12 -40.10
CA LEU A 534 -1.35 14.59 -39.70
C LEU A 534 -0.26 13.70 -40.27
N LYS A 535 0.89 14.31 -40.57
CA LYS A 535 2.16 13.63 -40.83
C LYS A 535 3.02 13.70 -39.55
N PRO A 536 3.07 12.64 -38.73
CA PRO A 536 3.71 12.62 -37.41
C PRO A 536 5.05 13.34 -37.28
N GLY A 537 5.98 13.13 -38.24
CA GLY A 537 7.31 13.73 -38.20
C GLY A 537 7.34 15.27 -38.25
N LEU A 538 6.26 15.92 -38.69
CA LEU A 538 6.13 17.38 -38.65
C LEU A 538 5.80 17.91 -37.25
N PHE A 539 5.17 17.10 -36.41
CA PHE A 539 4.58 17.52 -35.14
C PHE A 539 5.35 17.01 -33.93
N TRP A 540 5.94 15.82 -34.01
CA TRP A 540 6.73 15.26 -32.90
C TRP A 540 7.93 14.43 -33.36
N GLN A 541 8.85 14.19 -32.40
CA GLN A 541 10.05 13.37 -32.56
C GLN A 541 10.25 12.44 -31.36
N PRO A 542 10.84 11.23 -31.56
CA PRO A 542 11.23 10.68 -32.86
C PRO A 542 10.02 10.25 -33.70
N ALA A 543 10.20 10.20 -35.03
CA ALA A 543 9.23 9.55 -35.91
C ALA A 543 9.26 8.03 -35.68
N LEU A 544 8.10 7.37 -35.72
CA LEU A 544 8.00 5.93 -35.54
C LEU A 544 7.78 5.24 -36.88
N ASN A 545 8.57 4.20 -37.14
CA ASN A 545 8.39 3.36 -38.33
C ASN A 545 7.00 2.72 -38.29
N GLY A 546 6.20 2.94 -39.34
CA GLY A 546 4.83 2.43 -39.46
C GLY A 546 3.74 3.42 -39.02
N LEU A 547 4.09 4.57 -38.44
CA LEU A 547 3.17 5.65 -38.10
C LEU A 547 3.43 6.86 -39.01
N ASP A 548 3.17 6.71 -40.31
CA ASP A 548 3.40 7.76 -41.31
C ASP A 548 2.23 8.76 -41.42
N LYS A 549 1.07 8.39 -40.86
CA LYS A 549 -0.19 9.12 -40.97
C LYS A 549 -1.03 8.90 -39.71
N LEU A 550 -1.53 9.99 -39.11
CA LEU A 550 -2.47 9.94 -37.97
C LEU A 550 -3.69 10.81 -38.27
N THR A 551 -4.88 10.22 -38.29
CA THR A 551 -6.13 10.98 -38.45
C THR A 551 -6.60 11.50 -37.10
N VAL A 552 -6.81 12.81 -36.99
CA VAL A 552 -7.13 13.51 -35.72
C VAL A 552 -8.41 14.34 -35.83
N PRO A 553 -9.15 14.55 -34.72
CA PRO A 553 -10.35 15.39 -34.67
C PRO A 553 -10.00 16.87 -34.46
N MET A 554 -10.99 17.74 -34.63
CA MET A 554 -10.87 19.19 -34.38
C MET A 554 -11.83 19.64 -33.28
N TYR A 555 -11.50 19.32 -32.02
CA TYR A 555 -12.39 19.73 -30.92
C TYR A 555 -12.33 21.24 -30.66
N CYS A 556 -13.51 21.83 -30.50
CA CYS A 556 -13.69 23.21 -30.07
C CYS A 556 -14.43 23.23 -28.73
N PHE A 557 -14.48 24.37 -28.04
CA PHE A 557 -15.11 24.44 -26.73
C PHE A 557 -16.09 25.60 -26.65
N LEU A 558 -17.26 25.33 -26.08
CA LEU A 558 -18.20 26.36 -25.64
C LEU A 558 -18.07 26.49 -24.12
N ILE A 559 -17.74 27.70 -23.68
CA ILE A 559 -17.56 28.04 -22.27
C ILE A 559 -18.66 29.03 -21.87
N SER A 560 -19.35 28.75 -20.78
CA SER A 560 -20.42 29.63 -20.26
C SER A 560 -20.18 29.99 -18.80
N SER A 561 -20.19 31.29 -18.48
CA SER A 561 -20.26 31.79 -17.09
C SER A 561 -21.52 32.63 -16.94
N GLY A 562 -22.52 32.10 -16.23
CA GLY A 562 -23.87 32.68 -16.19
C GLY A 562 -24.49 32.74 -17.59
N GLU A 563 -24.88 33.94 -18.01
CA GLU A 563 -25.49 34.21 -19.34
C GLU A 563 -24.46 34.58 -20.42
N ARG A 564 -23.16 34.60 -20.10
CA ARG A 564 -22.10 34.95 -21.04
C ARG A 564 -21.53 33.68 -21.67
N HIS A 565 -21.53 33.64 -23.00
CA HIS A 565 -21.10 32.48 -23.78
C HIS A 565 -19.97 32.84 -24.75
N ILE A 566 -18.89 32.07 -24.71
CA ILE A 566 -17.74 32.24 -25.60
C ILE A 566 -17.37 30.91 -26.26
N LEU A 567 -16.81 31.01 -27.46
CA LEU A 567 -16.20 29.88 -28.15
C LEU A 567 -14.69 29.96 -28.04
N PHE A 568 -14.05 28.85 -27.70
CA PHE A 568 -12.60 28.67 -27.80
C PHE A 568 -12.34 27.79 -29.01
N ASP A 569 -11.81 28.43 -30.06
CA ASP A 569 -11.65 27.95 -31.43
C ASP A 569 -12.97 27.65 -32.17
N LEU A 570 -12.87 27.61 -33.50
CA LEU A 570 -13.95 27.29 -34.45
C LEU A 570 -13.63 26.10 -35.37
N GLY A 571 -12.47 25.47 -35.21
CA GLY A 571 -12.07 24.33 -36.02
C GLY A 571 -11.70 24.74 -37.45
N VAL A 572 -11.92 23.83 -38.40
CA VAL A 572 -11.72 24.09 -39.83
C VAL A 572 -13.03 24.60 -40.44
N ARG A 573 -12.95 25.69 -41.20
CA ARG A 573 -14.05 26.26 -41.98
C ARG A 573 -14.66 25.21 -42.93
N ALA A 574 -15.99 25.21 -43.08
CA ALA A 574 -16.70 24.26 -43.94
C ALA A 574 -16.22 24.33 -45.41
N ASP A 575 -16.05 25.55 -45.92
CA ASP A 575 -15.52 25.91 -47.23
C ASP A 575 -14.04 26.38 -47.13
N TRP A 576 -13.19 25.59 -46.47
CA TRP A 576 -11.78 25.92 -46.25
C TRP A 576 -11.00 26.29 -47.53
N GLU A 577 -11.46 25.86 -48.71
CA GLU A 577 -10.90 26.26 -50.00
C GLU A 577 -11.00 27.77 -50.27
N ASN A 578 -11.92 28.47 -49.60
CA ASN A 578 -12.12 29.92 -49.64
C ASN A 578 -11.31 30.68 -48.58
N LEU A 579 -10.49 30.00 -47.77
CA LEU A 579 -9.49 30.67 -46.94
C LEU A 579 -8.52 31.48 -47.81
N ALA A 580 -7.72 32.33 -47.17
CA ALA A 580 -6.68 33.08 -47.86
C ALA A 580 -5.82 32.13 -48.73
N PRO A 581 -5.41 32.50 -49.96
CA PRO A 581 -4.74 31.59 -50.88
C PRO A 581 -3.51 30.89 -50.28
N ALA A 582 -2.78 31.56 -49.39
CA ALA A 582 -1.65 30.98 -48.66
C ALA A 582 -2.07 29.84 -47.71
N ALA A 583 -3.18 30.00 -46.98
CA ALA A 583 -3.71 28.99 -46.08
C ALA A 583 -4.32 27.81 -46.85
N ALA A 584 -5.13 28.08 -47.88
CA ALA A 584 -5.70 27.03 -48.73
C ALA A 584 -4.61 26.20 -49.45
N ALA A 585 -3.54 26.84 -49.92
CA ALA A 585 -2.39 26.16 -50.51
C ALA A 585 -1.63 25.30 -49.48
N LEU A 586 -1.49 25.77 -48.24
CA LEU A 586 -0.88 25.00 -47.16
C LEU A 586 -1.66 23.69 -46.95
N ILE A 587 -2.99 23.78 -46.78
CA ILE A 587 -3.86 22.62 -46.54
C ILE A 587 -3.69 21.58 -47.66
N ARG A 588 -3.80 22.02 -48.93
CA ARG A 588 -3.66 21.13 -50.11
C ARG A 588 -2.32 20.39 -50.17
N ASN A 589 -1.26 21.01 -49.63
CA ASN A 589 0.09 20.46 -49.69
C ASN A 589 0.43 19.59 -48.48
N THR A 590 -0.21 19.81 -47.33
CA THR A 590 0.20 19.20 -46.06
C THR A 590 -0.75 18.13 -45.53
N THR A 591 -2.07 18.26 -45.74
CA THR A 591 -3.08 17.40 -45.10
C THR A 591 -4.27 17.08 -46.02
N THR A 592 -5.23 16.31 -45.50
CA THR A 592 -6.53 16.05 -46.13
C THR A 592 -7.61 16.34 -45.09
N VAL A 593 -8.60 17.15 -45.49
CA VAL A 593 -9.73 17.54 -44.66
C VAL A 593 -10.93 16.63 -44.96
N TYR A 594 -11.53 16.05 -43.92
CA TYR A 594 -12.76 15.26 -44.06
C TYR A 594 -13.88 15.88 -43.24
N ASN A 595 -15.08 15.94 -43.83
CA ASN A 595 -16.33 16.36 -43.18
C ASN A 595 -16.23 17.74 -42.49
N SER A 596 -15.60 18.73 -43.14
CA SER A 596 -15.52 20.09 -42.60
C SER A 596 -16.91 20.69 -42.37
N ARG A 597 -17.10 21.29 -41.20
CA ARG A 597 -18.38 21.87 -40.78
C ARG A 597 -18.17 23.10 -39.91
N ASN A 598 -18.98 24.13 -40.12
CA ASN A 598 -18.94 25.34 -39.31
C ASN A 598 -19.58 25.08 -37.93
N ILE A 599 -18.96 25.62 -36.87
CA ILE A 599 -19.49 25.53 -35.50
C ILE A 599 -20.82 26.28 -35.38
N ALA A 600 -21.01 27.38 -36.13
CA ALA A 600 -22.27 28.11 -36.21
C ALA A 600 -23.45 27.19 -36.55
N ASP A 601 -23.31 26.32 -37.56
CA ASP A 601 -24.35 25.38 -37.96
C ASP A 601 -24.68 24.41 -36.83
N ILE A 602 -23.67 23.96 -36.06
CA ILE A 602 -23.88 23.03 -34.95
C ILE A 602 -24.65 23.70 -33.81
N LEU A 603 -24.29 24.94 -33.46
CA LEU A 603 -24.99 25.69 -32.41
C LEU A 603 -26.45 25.97 -32.77
N ASP A 604 -26.72 26.32 -34.03
CA ASP A 604 -28.06 26.75 -34.44
C ASP A 604 -28.98 25.57 -34.79
N THR A 605 -28.43 24.41 -35.17
CA THR A 605 -29.22 23.21 -35.50
C THR A 605 -29.40 22.22 -34.36
N THR A 606 -28.54 22.23 -33.35
CA THR A 606 -28.64 21.27 -32.23
C THR A 606 -29.77 21.66 -31.28
N PRO A 607 -30.72 20.74 -30.99
CA PRO A 607 -31.72 20.96 -29.96
C PRO A 607 -31.04 20.99 -28.58
N ILE A 608 -31.15 22.11 -27.87
CA ILE A 608 -30.58 22.26 -26.53
C ILE A 608 -31.67 22.65 -25.51
N PRO A 609 -31.55 22.20 -24.26
CA PRO A 609 -32.52 22.56 -23.20
C PRO A 609 -32.54 24.06 -22.89
N GLU A 610 -31.38 24.71 -23.02
CA GLU A 610 -31.18 26.15 -22.84
C GLU A 610 -31.47 26.87 -24.16
N SER A 611 -32.71 27.33 -24.37
CA SER A 611 -33.16 27.95 -25.62
C SER A 611 -32.39 29.23 -26.04
N SER A 612 -31.39 29.66 -25.28
CA SER A 612 -30.60 30.87 -25.49
C SER A 612 -29.23 30.66 -26.13
N ILE A 613 -28.65 29.45 -26.20
CA ILE A 613 -27.30 29.30 -26.78
C ILE A 613 -27.39 29.10 -28.29
N ARG A 614 -27.27 30.20 -29.01
CA ARG A 614 -27.22 30.29 -30.48
C ARG A 614 -26.04 31.17 -30.89
N THR A 615 -25.72 31.20 -32.19
CA THR A 615 -24.70 32.12 -32.74
C THR A 615 -24.94 33.57 -32.31
N THR A 616 -26.21 33.98 -32.18
CA THR A 616 -26.64 35.31 -31.71
C THR A 616 -26.30 35.65 -30.27
N ASN A 617 -25.92 34.66 -29.46
CA ASN A 617 -25.68 34.79 -28.03
C ASN A 617 -24.22 34.56 -27.65
N ILE A 618 -23.35 34.36 -28.65
CA ILE A 618 -21.90 34.25 -28.45
C ILE A 618 -21.30 35.65 -28.38
N GLU A 619 -20.76 36.04 -27.21
CA GLU A 619 -20.17 37.37 -27.02
C GLU A 619 -18.77 37.49 -27.66
N ALA A 620 -18.04 36.37 -27.76
CA ALA A 620 -16.70 36.34 -28.32
C ALA A 620 -16.31 34.96 -28.86
N ILE A 621 -15.51 35.00 -29.91
CA ILE A 621 -14.72 33.87 -30.41
C ILE A 621 -13.28 34.12 -29.98
N ILE A 622 -12.69 33.16 -29.28
CA ILE A 622 -11.28 33.17 -28.91
C ILE A 622 -10.56 32.29 -29.91
N TRP A 623 -9.64 32.87 -30.66
CA TRP A 623 -8.65 32.09 -31.39
C TRP A 623 -7.50 31.78 -30.43
N SER A 624 -7.30 30.49 -30.16
CA SER A 624 -6.09 30.02 -29.48
C SER A 624 -4.84 30.47 -30.24
N HIS A 625 -4.90 30.46 -31.57
CA HIS A 625 -3.90 31.01 -32.50
C HIS A 625 -4.47 31.08 -33.94
N ASP A 626 -3.70 31.62 -34.87
CA ASP A 626 -4.10 31.96 -36.25
C ASP A 626 -3.88 30.82 -37.29
N HIS A 627 -4.12 29.57 -36.91
CA HIS A 627 -4.05 28.43 -37.83
C HIS A 627 -5.42 28.00 -38.38
N PHE A 628 -5.41 27.49 -39.61
CA PHE A 628 -6.61 27.17 -40.39
C PHE A 628 -7.58 26.18 -39.71
N ASP A 629 -7.05 25.35 -38.82
CA ASP A 629 -7.73 24.31 -38.06
C ASP A 629 -8.28 24.77 -36.71
N HIS A 630 -8.11 26.05 -36.38
CA HIS A 630 -8.66 26.68 -35.18
C HIS A 630 -9.50 27.93 -35.48
N ILE A 631 -9.26 28.62 -36.59
CA ILE A 631 -9.89 29.92 -36.88
C ILE A 631 -11.33 29.84 -37.41
N GLY A 632 -11.70 28.75 -38.08
CA GLY A 632 -13.01 28.53 -38.70
C GLY A 632 -13.53 29.70 -39.56
N ASP A 633 -14.80 30.02 -39.41
CA ASP A 633 -15.45 31.14 -40.11
C ASP A 633 -16.16 32.10 -39.16
N PRO A 634 -15.47 33.16 -38.70
CA PRO A 634 -16.10 34.20 -37.89
C PRO A 634 -17.25 34.92 -38.60
N SER A 635 -17.29 34.92 -39.94
CA SER A 635 -18.33 35.59 -40.71
C SER A 635 -19.73 34.98 -40.51
N THR A 636 -19.78 33.72 -40.09
CA THR A 636 -21.02 33.01 -39.73
C THR A 636 -21.65 33.46 -38.40
N PHE A 637 -20.97 34.34 -37.65
CA PHE A 637 -21.49 34.92 -36.41
C PHE A 637 -21.85 36.40 -36.63
N PRO A 638 -22.79 36.97 -35.85
CA PRO A 638 -23.12 38.39 -35.96
C PRO A 638 -21.89 39.30 -35.74
N PRO A 639 -21.87 40.52 -36.32
CA PRO A 639 -20.79 41.48 -36.09
C PRO A 639 -20.62 41.91 -34.62
N SER A 640 -21.63 41.68 -33.77
CA SER A 640 -21.54 41.91 -32.32
C SER A 640 -20.65 40.89 -31.58
N THR A 641 -20.32 39.76 -32.19
CA THR A 641 -19.41 38.77 -31.61
C THR A 641 -17.97 39.26 -31.77
N ASN A 642 -17.29 39.47 -30.65
CA ASN A 642 -15.90 39.94 -30.65
C ASN A 642 -14.95 38.84 -31.13
N LEU A 643 -13.83 39.23 -31.73
CA LEU A 643 -12.72 38.31 -31.98
C LEU A 643 -11.60 38.57 -30.97
N VAL A 644 -11.26 37.57 -30.18
CA VAL A 644 -10.24 37.64 -29.13
C VAL A 644 -9.03 36.83 -29.55
N VAL A 645 -7.85 37.46 -29.54
CA VAL A 645 -6.59 36.86 -30.00
C VAL A 645 -5.47 37.08 -28.99
N GLY A 646 -4.45 36.23 -29.04
CA GLY A 646 -3.27 36.39 -28.18
C GLY A 646 -2.28 37.46 -28.68
N PRO A 647 -1.24 37.77 -27.90
CA PRO A 647 -0.30 38.84 -28.20
C PRO A 647 0.40 38.67 -29.55
N GLY A 648 0.38 39.72 -30.38
CA GLY A 648 1.05 39.79 -31.69
C GLY A 648 0.23 39.29 -32.86
N VAL A 649 -0.93 38.66 -32.63
CA VAL A 649 -1.80 38.15 -33.71
C VAL A 649 -2.49 39.29 -34.45
N ARG A 650 -2.69 40.46 -33.80
CA ARG A 650 -3.29 41.62 -34.47
C ARG A 650 -2.49 42.07 -35.70
N ASP A 651 -1.18 41.83 -35.72
CA ASP A 651 -0.29 42.17 -36.83
C ASP A 651 -0.50 41.28 -38.08
N ALA A 652 -1.34 40.24 -37.99
CA ALA A 652 -1.75 39.43 -39.14
C ALA A 652 -2.65 40.21 -40.13
N TRP A 653 -3.24 41.32 -39.68
CA TRP A 653 -4.07 42.20 -40.51
C TRP A 653 -3.30 43.43 -41.02
N PRO A 654 -3.62 43.95 -42.23
CA PRO A 654 -4.75 43.58 -43.08
C PRO A 654 -4.63 42.15 -43.65
N GLY A 655 -5.77 41.46 -43.75
CA GLY A 655 -5.89 40.09 -44.22
C GLY A 655 -6.03 40.03 -45.74
N TYR A 656 -6.28 38.84 -46.30
CA TYR A 656 -6.64 38.72 -47.72
C TYR A 656 -8.08 39.19 -47.96
N PRO A 657 -8.40 39.95 -49.02
CA PRO A 657 -7.53 40.25 -50.18
C PRO A 657 -6.62 41.48 -50.05
N SER A 658 -6.74 42.31 -49.00
CA SER A 658 -5.91 43.52 -48.85
C SER A 658 -4.40 43.22 -48.76
N ASN A 659 -4.03 42.06 -48.21
CA ASN A 659 -2.69 41.52 -48.17
C ASN A 659 -2.65 40.14 -48.85
N PRO A 660 -2.12 40.04 -50.08
CA PRO A 660 -2.05 38.78 -50.84
C PRO A 660 -1.23 37.67 -50.19
N THR A 661 -0.37 38.00 -49.22
CA THR A 661 0.47 37.03 -48.50
C THR A 661 -0.08 36.64 -47.13
N SER A 662 -1.16 37.29 -46.67
CA SER A 662 -1.77 36.96 -45.39
C SER A 662 -2.38 35.56 -45.41
N ARG A 663 -2.40 34.93 -44.23
CA ARG A 663 -3.06 33.64 -44.00
C ARG A 663 -4.48 33.79 -43.44
N VAL A 664 -4.82 34.98 -42.96
CA VAL A 664 -6.15 35.35 -42.45
C VAL A 664 -6.90 36.18 -43.49
N LEU A 665 -8.21 36.32 -43.34
CA LEU A 665 -9.07 37.11 -44.21
C LEU A 665 -9.39 38.48 -43.59
N ASP A 666 -9.60 39.48 -44.43
CA ASP A 666 -10.15 40.77 -43.98
C ASP A 666 -11.56 40.58 -43.36
N SER A 667 -12.34 39.66 -43.93
CA SER A 667 -13.70 39.33 -43.47
C SER A 667 -13.75 38.73 -42.06
N ASP A 668 -12.62 38.22 -41.54
CA ASP A 668 -12.57 37.62 -40.20
C ASP A 668 -12.84 38.67 -39.11
N ILE A 669 -12.42 39.92 -39.35
CA ILE A 669 -12.60 41.06 -38.44
C ILE A 669 -13.61 42.10 -38.94
N GLU A 670 -14.17 41.91 -40.12
CA GLU A 670 -15.07 42.87 -40.74
C GLU A 670 -16.30 43.14 -39.84
N GLY A 671 -16.47 44.39 -39.42
CA GLY A 671 -17.55 44.82 -38.55
C GLY A 671 -17.46 44.34 -37.10
N ARG A 672 -16.37 43.67 -36.69
CA ARG A 672 -16.18 43.10 -35.35
C ARG A 672 -15.09 43.82 -34.57
N LEU A 673 -15.19 43.82 -33.24
CA LEU A 673 -14.12 44.27 -32.37
C LEU A 673 -13.04 43.19 -32.26
N LEU A 674 -11.84 43.49 -32.75
CA LEU A 674 -10.63 42.67 -32.52
C LEU A 674 -9.98 43.05 -31.20
N ARG A 675 -10.02 42.15 -30.21
CA ARG A 675 -9.41 42.31 -28.88
C ARG A 675 -8.17 41.44 -28.74
N GLU A 676 -7.00 42.07 -28.68
CA GLU A 676 -5.75 41.39 -28.36
C GLU A 676 -5.52 41.35 -26.85
N ILE A 677 -5.23 40.18 -26.30
CA ILE A 677 -4.95 39.97 -24.88
C ILE A 677 -3.51 40.34 -24.55
N SER A 678 -3.31 41.03 -23.42
CA SER A 678 -1.99 41.29 -22.86
C SER A 678 -1.85 40.63 -21.49
N PHE A 679 -0.82 39.80 -21.34
CA PHE A 679 -0.50 39.13 -20.08
C PHE A 679 0.36 39.99 -19.11
N GLY A 680 0.79 41.19 -19.53
CA GLY A 680 1.77 42.01 -18.80
C GLY A 680 1.20 43.07 -17.86
N GLN A 681 -0.11 43.38 -17.91
CA GLN A 681 -0.68 44.52 -17.18
C GLN A 681 -1.10 44.20 -15.73
N THR A 682 -1.27 42.93 -15.37
CA THR A 682 -1.59 42.50 -14.00
C THR A 682 -0.92 41.15 -13.75
N PRO A 683 -0.11 40.98 -12.69
CA PRO A 683 0.61 39.73 -12.43
C PRO A 683 -0.37 38.65 -11.93
N LEU A 684 -1.09 38.03 -12.85
CA LEU A 684 -1.93 36.86 -12.59
C LEU A 684 -1.20 35.62 -13.10
N LYS A 685 -1.03 34.63 -12.22
CA LYS A 685 -0.41 33.35 -12.53
C LYS A 685 -1.40 32.22 -12.27
N VAL A 686 -1.33 31.20 -13.09
CA VAL A 686 -1.98 29.91 -12.87
C VAL A 686 -0.92 28.84 -13.09
N GLY A 687 -0.47 28.24 -12.00
CA GLY A 687 0.75 27.44 -11.96
C GLY A 687 1.92 28.20 -12.59
N PRO A 688 2.63 27.61 -13.57
CA PRO A 688 3.75 28.28 -14.23
C PRO A 688 3.33 29.26 -15.35
N PHE A 689 2.04 29.38 -15.68
CA PHE A 689 1.55 30.22 -16.78
C PHE A 689 1.25 31.65 -16.34
N ASP A 690 1.62 32.62 -17.17
CA ASP A 690 0.94 33.93 -17.14
C ASP A 690 -0.50 33.73 -17.60
N ALA A 691 -1.43 34.32 -16.86
CA ALA A 691 -2.85 34.08 -17.05
C ALA A 691 -3.62 35.40 -17.20
N PHE A 692 -4.74 35.33 -17.90
CA PHE A 692 -5.73 36.40 -18.02
C PHE A 692 -7.10 35.83 -17.66
N ASP A 693 -7.72 36.34 -16.60
CA ASP A 693 -9.07 35.97 -16.20
C ASP A 693 -10.08 36.65 -17.14
N TYR A 694 -10.68 35.87 -18.03
CA TYR A 694 -11.49 36.41 -19.11
C TYR A 694 -12.84 36.96 -18.61
N PHE A 695 -13.48 36.26 -17.68
CA PHE A 695 -14.75 36.68 -17.09
C PHE A 695 -14.55 37.65 -15.91
N GLY A 696 -13.37 37.64 -15.28
CA GLY A 696 -13.04 38.45 -14.11
C GLY A 696 -13.58 37.87 -12.80
N ASP A 697 -14.07 36.63 -12.82
CA ASP A 697 -14.68 35.94 -11.69
C ASP A 697 -13.91 34.68 -11.27
N GLY A 698 -12.80 34.35 -11.91
CA GLY A 698 -11.97 33.17 -11.65
C GLY A 698 -12.53 31.84 -12.17
N SER A 699 -13.53 31.88 -13.07
CA SER A 699 -14.12 30.70 -13.69
C SER A 699 -13.42 30.24 -14.98
N PHE A 700 -12.77 31.16 -15.72
CA PHE A 700 -12.06 30.84 -16.96
C PHE A 700 -10.82 31.73 -17.18
N TYR A 701 -9.68 31.08 -17.39
CA TYR A 701 -8.40 31.72 -17.63
C TYR A 701 -7.89 31.41 -19.03
N LEU A 702 -7.39 32.45 -19.71
CA LEU A 702 -6.51 32.31 -20.86
C LEU A 702 -5.07 32.23 -20.36
N LEU A 703 -4.30 31.29 -20.88
CA LEU A 703 -2.94 30.99 -20.45
C LEU A 703 -1.96 31.29 -21.59
N ASN A 704 -0.90 32.03 -21.30
CA ASN A 704 0.15 32.36 -22.26
C ASN A 704 0.98 31.12 -22.60
N ALA A 705 0.84 30.58 -23.81
CA ALA A 705 1.41 29.31 -24.23
C ALA A 705 2.25 29.46 -25.51
N PRO A 706 3.33 30.28 -25.49
CA PRO A 706 4.06 30.66 -26.70
C PRO A 706 4.84 29.48 -27.32
N GLY A 707 5.19 29.65 -28.59
CA GLY A 707 6.17 28.83 -29.30
C GLY A 707 5.62 28.02 -30.46
N HIS A 708 4.37 27.58 -30.42
CA HIS A 708 3.73 26.93 -31.57
C HIS A 708 3.46 27.94 -32.69
N SER A 709 2.59 28.92 -32.46
CA SER A 709 2.37 30.09 -33.32
C SER A 709 2.47 31.38 -32.51
N ILE A 710 2.52 32.51 -33.21
CA ILE A 710 2.46 33.84 -32.61
C ILE A 710 1.15 33.97 -31.82
N GLY A 711 1.25 34.47 -30.59
CA GLY A 711 0.11 34.64 -29.69
C GLY A 711 -0.63 33.37 -29.29
N HIS A 712 -0.01 32.18 -29.41
CA HIS A 712 -0.65 30.93 -29.00
C HIS A 712 -1.06 30.93 -27.51
N MET A 713 -2.31 30.57 -27.24
CA MET A 713 -2.91 30.52 -25.91
C MET A 713 -3.56 29.16 -25.64
N CYS A 714 -3.61 28.78 -24.36
CA CYS A 714 -4.42 27.66 -23.88
C CYS A 714 -5.56 28.18 -22.98
N GLY A 715 -6.61 27.38 -22.81
CA GLY A 715 -7.72 27.68 -21.90
C GLY A 715 -7.66 26.84 -20.62
N LEU A 716 -8.06 27.40 -19.48
CA LEU A 716 -8.30 26.65 -18.25
C LEU A 716 -9.62 27.11 -17.61
N ALA A 717 -10.60 26.21 -17.56
CA ALA A 717 -11.90 26.47 -16.95
C ALA A 717 -12.01 25.77 -15.60
N ARG A 718 -12.45 26.47 -14.56
CA ARG A 718 -12.85 25.88 -13.28
C ARG A 718 -14.27 25.35 -13.41
N VAL A 719 -14.45 24.04 -13.21
CA VAL A 719 -15.75 23.38 -13.47
C VAL A 719 -16.49 22.94 -12.20
N THR A 720 -15.78 22.80 -11.07
CA THR A 720 -16.36 22.58 -9.74
C THR A 720 -15.66 23.44 -8.70
N THR A 721 -16.31 23.66 -7.56
CA THR A 721 -15.69 24.21 -6.34
C THR A 721 -15.95 23.24 -5.18
N SER A 722 -14.97 23.06 -4.29
CA SER A 722 -15.03 22.12 -3.14
C SER A 722 -15.16 20.61 -3.48
N PRO A 723 -14.15 19.97 -4.08
CA PRO A 723 -12.85 20.51 -4.47
C PRO A 723 -12.91 21.25 -5.80
N ASP A 724 -11.92 22.12 -6.01
CA ASP A 724 -11.75 22.77 -7.30
C ASP A 724 -11.26 21.74 -8.31
N THR A 725 -11.94 21.64 -9.44
CA THR A 725 -11.47 20.85 -10.59
C THR A 725 -11.53 21.68 -11.85
N PHE A 726 -10.71 21.32 -12.83
CA PHE A 726 -10.47 22.13 -14.01
C PHE A 726 -10.49 21.30 -15.30
N VAL A 727 -10.88 21.95 -16.39
CA VAL A 727 -10.70 21.45 -17.75
C VAL A 727 -9.68 22.35 -18.45
N PHE A 728 -8.61 21.75 -18.95
CA PHE A 728 -7.57 22.43 -19.71
C PHE A 728 -7.75 22.16 -21.21
N MET A 729 -7.72 23.23 -22.01
CA MET A 729 -7.94 23.23 -23.45
C MET A 729 -6.61 23.58 -24.12
N GLY A 730 -5.95 22.55 -24.66
CA GLY A 730 -4.54 22.65 -25.07
C GLY A 730 -4.27 23.22 -26.45
N ALA A 731 -5.29 23.31 -27.32
CA ALA A 731 -5.14 23.64 -28.74
C ALA A 731 -3.95 22.86 -29.36
N ASP A 732 -3.04 23.57 -30.02
CA ASP A 732 -1.87 23.02 -30.71
C ASP A 732 -0.59 22.96 -29.87
N ALA A 733 -0.67 23.24 -28.56
CA ALA A 733 0.52 23.16 -27.69
C ALA A 733 1.24 21.80 -27.82
N CYS A 734 0.49 20.73 -28.09
CA CYS A 734 1.01 19.51 -28.68
C CYS A 734 -0.11 18.72 -29.38
N HIS A 735 0.23 17.96 -30.41
CA HIS A 735 -0.75 17.29 -31.28
C HIS A 735 -0.96 15.80 -30.93
N HIS A 736 -0.24 15.28 -29.94
CA HIS A 736 -0.35 13.90 -29.51
C HIS A 736 -0.06 13.77 -28.01
N PRO A 737 -0.90 13.06 -27.22
CA PRO A 737 -0.71 12.98 -25.77
C PRO A 737 0.61 12.35 -25.33
N GLY A 738 1.25 11.53 -26.18
CA GLY A 738 2.61 11.00 -25.94
C GLY A 738 3.70 12.07 -25.79
N VAL A 739 3.43 13.32 -26.16
CA VAL A 739 4.32 14.48 -25.88
C VAL A 739 4.23 14.92 -24.42
N LEU A 740 3.08 14.70 -23.76
CA LEU A 740 2.85 15.08 -22.37
C LEU A 740 3.10 13.93 -21.39
N ARG A 741 3.04 12.68 -21.84
CA ARG A 741 3.06 11.51 -20.95
C ARG A 741 3.80 10.32 -21.57
N PRO A 742 4.53 9.51 -20.77
CA PRO A 742 4.65 9.61 -19.31
C PRO A 742 5.58 10.75 -18.83
N THR A 743 5.61 10.99 -17.52
CA THR A 743 6.50 11.97 -16.85
C THR A 743 6.95 11.46 -15.48
N LYS A 744 7.93 12.13 -14.87
CA LYS A 744 8.36 11.86 -13.48
C LYS A 744 7.25 12.03 -12.44
N TYR A 745 6.24 12.87 -12.74
CA TYR A 745 5.05 13.05 -11.90
C TYR A 745 3.98 11.97 -12.17
N ARG A 746 3.95 11.42 -13.40
CA ARG A 746 3.01 10.39 -13.87
C ARG A 746 3.70 9.36 -14.76
N PRO A 747 4.36 8.34 -14.18
CA PRO A 747 5.02 7.29 -14.95
C PRO A 747 4.01 6.40 -15.66
N LEU A 748 4.48 5.66 -16.67
CA LEU A 748 3.67 4.71 -17.44
C LEU A 748 3.07 3.63 -16.50
N PRO A 749 1.76 3.30 -16.59
CA PRO A 749 1.15 2.29 -15.74
C PRO A 749 1.76 0.88 -15.94
N PRO A 750 1.89 0.08 -14.86
CA PRO A 750 2.35 -1.30 -14.95
C PRO A 750 1.45 -2.12 -15.90
N GLY A 751 2.06 -2.86 -16.83
CA GLY A 751 1.35 -3.73 -17.77
C GLY A 751 1.11 -3.16 -19.17
N GLN A 752 1.35 -1.87 -19.40
CA GLN A 752 1.47 -1.34 -20.77
C GLN A 752 2.85 -1.71 -21.34
N ARG A 753 2.87 -2.32 -22.53
CA ARG A 753 4.12 -2.65 -23.24
C ARG A 753 4.71 -1.40 -23.87
N SER A 754 6.03 -1.31 -23.89
CA SER A 754 6.75 -0.29 -24.65
C SER A 754 6.49 -0.47 -26.15
N PRO A 755 6.27 0.63 -26.90
CA PRO A 755 6.23 0.57 -28.35
C PRO A 755 7.57 0.07 -28.91
N PRO A 756 7.58 -0.77 -29.97
CA PRO A 756 8.81 -1.20 -30.64
C PRO A 756 9.64 0.01 -31.10
N GLY A 757 10.96 -0.01 -30.86
CA GLY A 757 11.89 1.02 -31.35
C GLY A 757 12.10 2.25 -30.46
N LEU A 758 11.34 2.40 -29.37
CA LEU A 758 11.53 3.48 -28.40
C LEU A 758 12.32 3.05 -27.14
N SER A 759 12.58 1.76 -26.92
CA SER A 759 13.30 1.31 -25.70
C SER A 759 14.80 1.62 -25.74
N PRO A 760 15.39 2.20 -24.67
CA PRO A 760 16.85 2.29 -24.50
C PRO A 760 17.54 0.91 -24.38
N CYS A 761 16.81 -0.16 -24.07
CA CYS A 761 17.34 -1.50 -23.85
C CYS A 761 16.26 -2.57 -24.09
N ALA A 762 16.56 -3.60 -24.88
CA ALA A 762 15.63 -4.69 -25.20
C ALA A 762 15.34 -5.65 -24.02
N ALA A 763 16.03 -5.49 -22.88
CA ALA A 763 16.00 -6.45 -21.76
C ALA A 763 15.64 -5.84 -20.38
N CYS A 764 15.24 -4.56 -20.32
CA CYS A 764 14.78 -3.94 -19.06
C CYS A 764 13.34 -3.43 -19.21
N PRO A 765 12.39 -3.82 -18.32
CA PRO A 765 11.16 -3.07 -18.13
C PRO A 765 11.51 -1.78 -17.37
N LEU A 766 12.01 -0.77 -18.07
CA LEU A 766 12.29 0.54 -17.48
C LEU A 766 10.97 1.24 -17.14
N THR A 767 10.89 1.81 -15.94
CA THR A 767 9.85 2.79 -15.59
C THR A 767 10.11 4.03 -16.44
N TRP A 768 9.26 4.31 -17.42
CA TRP A 768 9.34 5.53 -18.21
C TRP A 768 8.85 6.72 -17.37
N ASP A 769 9.76 7.60 -17.00
CA ASP A 769 9.54 8.88 -16.33
C ASP A 769 9.74 10.08 -17.28
N GLU A 770 9.92 9.82 -18.58
CA GLU A 770 10.02 10.84 -19.63
C GLU A 770 8.99 10.60 -20.74
N SER A 771 8.55 11.67 -21.39
CA SER A 771 7.52 11.62 -22.43
C SER A 771 8.00 10.84 -23.64
N LEU A 772 7.09 10.10 -24.29
CA LEU A 772 7.43 9.25 -25.43
C LEU A 772 7.93 10.07 -26.61
N PHE A 773 7.40 11.28 -26.75
CA PHE A 773 7.73 12.20 -27.82
C PHE A 773 8.12 13.59 -27.29
N LYS A 774 8.81 14.35 -28.14
CA LYS A 774 9.05 15.78 -27.99
C LYS A 774 8.44 16.51 -29.18
N VAL A 775 8.06 17.78 -28.98
CA VAL A 775 7.57 18.63 -30.08
C VAL A 775 8.65 18.75 -31.15
N SER A 776 8.25 18.62 -32.41
CA SER A 776 9.15 18.75 -33.56
C SER A 776 9.52 20.22 -33.78
N PRO A 777 10.78 20.53 -34.14
CA PRO A 777 11.21 21.89 -34.48
C PRO A 777 10.68 22.39 -35.83
N VAL A 778 9.96 21.55 -36.59
CA VAL A 778 9.61 21.85 -37.99
C VAL A 778 8.50 22.88 -38.12
N LEU A 779 7.47 22.81 -37.28
CA LEU A 779 6.29 23.68 -37.36
C LEU A 779 6.24 24.77 -36.29
N ALA A 780 7.01 24.63 -35.21
CA ALA A 780 7.03 25.61 -34.12
C ALA A 780 7.65 26.94 -34.56
N SER A 781 6.94 28.06 -34.34
CA SER A 781 7.46 29.41 -34.58
C SER A 781 8.65 29.75 -33.68
N ASP A 782 8.67 29.24 -32.45
CA ASP A 782 9.82 29.23 -31.53
C ASP A 782 9.85 27.88 -30.80
N HIS A 783 10.71 26.98 -31.26
CA HIS A 783 10.82 25.62 -30.73
C HIS A 783 11.21 25.58 -29.25
N ALA A 784 12.09 26.49 -28.79
CA ALA A 784 12.52 26.50 -27.39
C ALA A 784 11.38 26.90 -26.46
N ARG A 785 10.59 27.91 -26.86
CA ARG A 785 9.38 28.31 -26.13
C ARG A 785 8.30 27.24 -26.19
N ALA A 786 8.14 26.54 -27.32
CA ALA A 786 7.18 25.45 -27.45
C ALA A 786 7.49 24.30 -26.48
N LEU A 787 8.77 23.93 -26.35
CA LEU A 787 9.21 22.93 -25.37
C LEU A 787 8.94 23.38 -23.94
N GLU A 788 9.19 24.66 -23.61
CA GLU A 788 8.88 25.21 -22.29
C GLU A 788 7.38 25.16 -21.98
N THR A 789 6.53 25.56 -22.94
CA THR A 789 5.07 25.46 -22.84
C THR A 789 4.64 24.03 -22.56
N VAL A 790 5.20 23.04 -23.28
CA VAL A 790 4.90 21.63 -23.05
C VAL A 790 5.29 21.17 -21.65
N GLU A 791 6.46 21.55 -21.13
CA GLU A 791 6.85 21.20 -19.75
C GLU A 791 5.88 21.79 -18.71
N LYS A 792 5.38 23.01 -18.93
CA LYS A 792 4.35 23.61 -18.08
C LYS A 792 3.03 22.83 -18.14
N ILE A 793 2.63 22.34 -19.31
CA ILE A 793 1.43 21.51 -19.48
C ILE A 793 1.60 20.16 -18.80
N LYS A 794 2.81 19.57 -18.79
CA LYS A 794 3.07 18.30 -18.09
C LYS A 794 2.79 18.37 -16.60
N GLU A 795 3.06 19.52 -15.96
CA GLU A 795 2.72 19.74 -14.55
C GLU A 795 1.20 19.76 -14.32
N LEU A 796 0.46 20.43 -15.22
CA LEU A 796 -1.01 20.44 -15.21
C LEU A 796 -1.60 19.05 -15.48
N ASP A 797 -1.16 18.37 -16.55
CA ASP A 797 -1.63 17.01 -16.90
C ASP A 797 -1.39 16.06 -15.73
N ALA A 798 -0.27 16.19 -15.02
CA ALA A 798 0.03 15.32 -13.89
C ALA A 798 -0.92 15.47 -12.68
N SER A 799 -1.69 16.56 -12.60
CA SER A 799 -2.72 16.73 -11.56
C SER A 799 -3.94 15.83 -11.80
N ASP A 800 -4.51 15.26 -10.73
CA ASP A 800 -5.83 14.58 -10.83
C ASP A 800 -7.00 15.56 -10.82
N ASP A 801 -6.74 16.85 -10.58
CA ASP A 801 -7.77 17.90 -10.52
C ASP A 801 -7.90 18.64 -11.86
N VAL A 802 -7.09 18.27 -12.87
CA VAL A 802 -7.12 18.86 -14.21
C VAL A 802 -7.38 17.77 -15.24
N PHE A 803 -8.38 17.99 -16.08
CA PHE A 803 -8.61 17.19 -17.27
C PHE A 803 -8.08 17.90 -18.50
N VAL A 804 -6.94 17.43 -19.01
CA VAL A 804 -6.30 17.97 -20.22
C VAL A 804 -6.97 17.38 -21.46
N ILE A 805 -7.51 18.25 -22.30
CA ILE A 805 -8.10 17.93 -23.59
C ILE A 805 -7.27 18.64 -24.67
N LEU A 806 -6.62 17.85 -25.51
CA LEU A 806 -5.98 18.33 -26.74
C LEU A 806 -7.01 18.31 -27.86
N SER A 807 -7.00 19.32 -28.72
CA SER A 807 -7.97 19.42 -29.83
C SER A 807 -7.92 18.21 -30.76
N HIS A 808 -6.76 17.56 -30.85
CA HIS A 808 -6.44 16.46 -31.75
C HIS A 808 -6.41 15.07 -31.10
N ASP A 809 -6.90 14.91 -29.86
CA ASP A 809 -6.93 13.59 -29.20
C ASP A 809 -8.14 12.76 -29.67
N TYR A 810 -7.94 11.97 -30.73
CA TYR A 810 -8.98 11.08 -31.27
C TYR A 810 -9.49 10.08 -30.21
N THR A 811 -8.69 9.74 -29.20
CA THR A 811 -9.02 8.70 -28.23
C THR A 811 -10.14 9.08 -27.27
N LEU A 812 -10.48 10.37 -27.19
CA LEU A 812 -11.60 10.88 -26.40
C LEU A 812 -12.95 10.58 -27.05
N ARG A 813 -12.99 10.37 -28.37
CA ARG A 813 -14.22 10.10 -29.12
C ARG A 813 -14.88 8.81 -28.65
N GLY A 814 -16.16 8.90 -28.25
CA GLY A 814 -16.91 7.77 -27.68
C GLY A 814 -16.51 7.42 -26.24
N ARG A 815 -15.71 8.24 -25.55
CA ARG A 815 -15.32 8.07 -24.14
C ARG A 815 -15.81 9.18 -23.23
N ILE A 816 -15.98 10.37 -23.78
CA ILE A 816 -16.57 11.51 -23.09
C ILE A 816 -17.88 11.92 -23.76
N ARG A 817 -18.66 12.73 -23.07
CA ARG A 817 -19.81 13.42 -23.66
C ARG A 817 -19.34 14.62 -24.47
N PHE A 818 -20.03 14.88 -25.57
CA PHE A 818 -19.84 16.06 -26.41
C PHE A 818 -21.09 16.93 -26.34
N PHE A 819 -20.98 18.15 -26.84
CA PHE A 819 -22.08 19.09 -26.99
C PHE A 819 -23.32 18.37 -27.58
N PRO A 820 -24.50 18.53 -26.96
CA PRO A 820 -24.90 19.63 -26.06
C PRO A 820 -24.59 19.43 -24.57
N ASP A 821 -24.07 18.27 -24.17
CA ASP A 821 -23.82 17.97 -22.76
C ASP A 821 -22.59 18.70 -22.21
N THR A 822 -22.60 18.98 -20.91
CA THR A 822 -21.42 19.48 -20.19
C THR A 822 -20.52 18.35 -19.74
N ILE A 823 -19.26 18.70 -19.47
CA ILE A 823 -18.25 17.78 -18.90
C ILE A 823 -17.79 18.21 -17.51
N ASN A 824 -18.56 19.05 -16.81
CA ASN A 824 -18.19 19.57 -15.49
C ASN A 824 -18.02 18.48 -14.42
N ASP A 825 -18.72 17.36 -14.58
CA ASP A 825 -18.69 16.17 -13.72
C ASP A 825 -17.65 15.12 -14.18
N TRP A 826 -16.67 15.50 -15.01
CA TRP A 826 -15.69 14.57 -15.60
C TRP A 826 -14.94 13.72 -14.56
N GLN A 827 -14.70 14.27 -13.36
CA GLN A 827 -13.97 13.58 -12.30
C GLN A 827 -14.84 12.46 -11.68
N GLU A 828 -16.13 12.72 -11.45
CA GLU A 828 -17.10 11.74 -10.97
C GLU A 828 -17.33 10.63 -12.00
N MET A 829 -17.41 10.99 -13.27
CA MET A 829 -17.55 10.06 -14.38
C MET A 829 -16.25 9.30 -14.70
N GLY A 830 -15.12 9.66 -14.09
CA GLY A 830 -13.83 9.02 -14.31
C GLY A 830 -13.26 9.22 -15.71
N TYR A 831 -13.62 10.28 -16.43
CA TYR A 831 -13.11 10.53 -17.79
C TYR A 831 -11.59 10.72 -17.78
N GLY A 832 -11.07 11.53 -16.85
CA GLY A 832 -9.64 11.81 -16.78
C GLY A 832 -8.77 10.60 -16.41
N SER A 833 -9.30 9.60 -15.69
CA SER A 833 -8.54 8.37 -15.39
C SER A 833 -8.68 7.31 -16.48
N SER A 834 -9.85 7.20 -17.11
CA SER A 834 -10.14 6.20 -18.14
C SER A 834 -9.57 6.52 -19.52
N THR A 835 -9.37 7.80 -19.83
CA THR A 835 -8.90 8.25 -21.16
C THR A 835 -7.39 8.50 -21.23
N ARG A 836 -6.76 8.80 -20.10
CA ARG A 836 -5.36 9.26 -20.00
C ARG A 836 -4.33 8.41 -20.72
N TRP A 837 -4.50 7.09 -20.75
CA TRP A 837 -3.52 6.20 -21.38
C TRP A 837 -4.04 5.55 -22.67
N LEU A 838 -5.18 6.03 -23.20
CA LEU A 838 -5.77 5.47 -24.41
C LEU A 838 -4.95 5.76 -25.66
N PHE A 839 -4.21 6.87 -25.70
CA PHE A 839 -3.28 7.19 -26.78
C PHE A 839 -2.22 6.10 -27.01
N CYS A 840 -1.93 5.26 -26.01
CA CYS A 840 -1.04 4.11 -26.21
C CYS A 840 -1.59 3.10 -27.22
N LYS A 841 -2.90 3.13 -27.53
CA LYS A 841 -3.50 2.32 -28.59
C LYS A 841 -3.03 2.73 -29.98
N ASP A 842 -2.76 4.01 -30.18
CA ASP A 842 -2.21 4.54 -31.43
C ASP A 842 -0.82 3.92 -31.71
N LEU A 843 -0.15 3.45 -30.65
CA LEU A 843 1.15 2.80 -30.69
C LEU A 843 1.07 1.26 -30.70
N ALA A 844 -0.08 0.69 -30.36
CA ALA A 844 -0.27 -0.77 -30.28
C ALA A 844 -0.47 -1.43 -31.66
N ALA A 845 -0.74 -0.62 -32.69
CA ALA A 845 -0.86 -1.05 -34.08
C ALA A 845 0.49 -1.11 -34.82
N LEU A 846 1.57 -0.69 -34.17
CA LEU A 846 2.97 -0.79 -34.62
C LEU A 846 3.61 -2.07 -34.08
#